data_AF-A0A0U1MB83-F1
#
_entry.id   AF-A0A0U1MB83-F1
#
_cell.length_a   1.000
_cell.length_b   1.000
_cell.length_c   1.000
_cell.angle_alpha   90.00
_cell.angle_beta   90.00
_cell.angle_gamma   90.00
#
_symmetry.space_group_name_H-M   'P 1'
#
loop_
_entity.id
_entity.type
_entity.pdbx_description
1 polymer ?
#
loop_
_entity_poly.entity_id
_entity_poly.type
_entity_poly.pdbx_seq_one_letter_code
_entity_poly.pdbx_strand_id
1 'polypeptide(L)'
;MKLGIILLLAFVATDHVSGETSHRKWLDQLSLAASWEGIAAALKVAVNSPDNNWDSNTGAFKNTAADGSIFPEDENSMALYFDGNIVPYVESYEVKGHLAIRETQRALDLMRLSWGWYLNNPYVTESTIIEGYYEDGSFKYANDGYDNVGSYPSHSHGWSSGPMDALISYVVGLRPTAPGGAQWALEPQFGDLKWAEGFTTPLGKYSARWALNTSSYTLEYDVPANSHGILMLPPQSKQPKVFWNGKPDTQISFKNSTGLTEVSVSGGKHRLSVVRSPAIKTLLVSVFIYALTFQYCRIRFWRDPHSAFFDISNVYDWQYSLTREHEAHHFISHHKTIEQSGESNRPQSKEILKSSDEPLVCAAFVTVKRDLDDYFEGSIGSMLEGLDSRERHALYLKVIFANTNPKKHPSWGQPWLDEVIDSVATYDVPESTFKELERLEAEEDFRAKGVFDYVNALNRCMETSAPFIGIFEDDVLFAEGWFARTLNGLMTLDDTLEFRGRNESDDIASVVPTPPWLYLRLFYTETFLQWSEDDFAYRNMNMIFVLVMGIGLTISMLTRKIFPQSRSTLTYSTITVLCLVTIPAFTGLYFMIGKYSVHPLRDVVSMDSNGCCSQALVFPRQHVPSLTQYLEQEHSGQTDLMIEDFAKKAELRRFALAPPQLQHIGLRSSRKMAEIDVQSTWAFWFEANDAQKLKAEHERILEEEKMVHLLEDFE
;
A
#
# COMPACT_ATOMS: atom_id res chain seq x y z
N MET A 1 -57.08 17.14 -40.70
CA MET A 1 -56.60 18.54 -40.62
C MET A 1 -56.95 19.29 -39.33
N LYS A 2 -57.79 18.77 -38.40
CA LYS A 2 -58.32 19.59 -37.28
C LYS A 2 -57.91 19.25 -35.84
N LEU A 3 -57.06 18.25 -35.56
CA LEU A 3 -56.82 17.85 -34.15
C LEU A 3 -55.36 17.70 -33.70
N GLY A 4 -54.38 17.45 -34.58
CA GLY A 4 -52.96 17.35 -34.19
C GLY A 4 -52.20 18.69 -34.09
N ILE A 5 -52.79 19.78 -34.56
CA ILE A 5 -52.13 21.10 -34.57
C ILE A 5 -52.20 21.77 -33.18
N ILE A 6 -52.88 21.20 -32.18
CA ILE A 6 -53.28 21.95 -30.97
C ILE A 6 -52.12 22.16 -29.97
N LEU A 7 -51.21 21.19 -29.76
CA LEU A 7 -50.07 21.39 -28.85
C LEU A 7 -49.01 22.31 -29.47
N LEU A 8 -48.72 22.12 -30.76
CA LEU A 8 -47.86 23.01 -31.53
C LEU A 8 -48.49 24.40 -31.67
N LEU A 9 -49.80 24.53 -31.86
CA LEU A 9 -50.53 25.82 -31.80
C LEU A 9 -50.57 26.39 -30.39
N ALA A 10 -50.57 25.58 -29.33
CA ALA A 10 -50.52 26.10 -27.97
C ALA A 10 -49.13 26.68 -27.67
N PHE A 11 -48.06 25.97 -28.06
CA PHE A 11 -46.69 26.47 -28.01
C PHE A 11 -46.51 27.68 -28.92
N VAL A 12 -46.88 27.60 -30.19
CA VAL A 12 -46.85 28.71 -31.16
C VAL A 12 -47.76 29.85 -30.73
N ALA A 13 -48.91 29.62 -30.08
CA ALA A 13 -49.74 30.70 -29.54
C ALA A 13 -49.10 31.34 -28.31
N THR A 14 -48.51 30.57 -27.39
CA THR A 14 -47.74 31.15 -26.27
C THR A 14 -46.51 31.92 -26.76
N ASP A 15 -45.84 31.43 -27.80
CA ASP A 15 -44.65 32.06 -28.40
C ASP A 15 -45.04 33.27 -29.25
N HIS A 16 -46.18 33.23 -29.95
CA HIS A 16 -46.75 34.35 -30.70
C HIS A 16 -47.26 35.45 -29.77
N VAL A 17 -47.89 35.11 -28.64
CA VAL A 17 -48.32 36.08 -27.61
C VAL A 17 -47.11 36.67 -26.89
N SER A 18 -46.07 35.88 -26.63
CA SER A 18 -44.80 36.36 -26.06
C SER A 18 -44.01 37.23 -27.05
N GLY A 19 -44.08 36.88 -28.34
CA GLY A 19 -43.54 37.64 -29.46
C GLY A 19 -44.25 38.98 -29.63
N GLU A 20 -45.59 39.00 -29.59
CA GLU A 20 -46.38 40.23 -29.57
C GLU A 20 -46.04 41.08 -28.34
N THR A 21 -45.94 40.48 -27.15
CA THR A 21 -45.50 41.20 -25.94
C THR A 21 -44.16 41.90 -26.17
N SER A 22 -43.19 41.18 -26.76
CA SER A 22 -41.86 41.69 -27.06
C SER A 22 -41.89 42.78 -28.15
N HIS A 23 -42.63 42.58 -29.23
CA HIS A 23 -42.83 43.57 -30.29
C HIS A 23 -43.48 44.84 -29.76
N ARG A 24 -44.51 44.73 -28.91
CA ARG A 24 -45.18 45.88 -28.28
C ARG A 24 -44.24 46.61 -27.34
N LYS A 25 -43.37 45.91 -26.59
CA LYS A 25 -42.29 46.52 -25.80
C LYS A 25 -41.30 47.27 -26.70
N TRP A 26 -40.92 46.71 -27.85
CA TRP A 26 -40.02 47.37 -28.81
C TRP A 26 -40.64 48.60 -29.48
N LEU A 27 -41.96 48.63 -29.64
CA LEU A 27 -42.72 49.76 -30.15
C LEU A 27 -43.15 50.77 -29.06
N ASP A 28 -42.66 50.60 -27.82
CA ASP A 28 -43.01 51.41 -26.63
C ASP A 28 -44.52 51.43 -26.30
N GLN A 29 -45.23 50.37 -26.69
CA GLN A 29 -46.67 50.16 -26.43
C GLN A 29 -46.86 49.35 -25.14
N LEU A 30 -46.42 49.90 -24.01
CA LEU A 30 -46.32 49.17 -22.73
C LEU A 30 -47.67 48.66 -22.18
N SER A 31 -48.78 49.36 -22.43
CA SER A 31 -50.12 48.91 -22.00
C SER A 31 -50.61 47.69 -22.78
N LEU A 32 -50.36 47.66 -24.10
CA LEU A 32 -50.64 46.52 -24.96
C LEU A 32 -49.71 45.34 -24.61
N ALA A 33 -48.44 45.61 -24.35
CA ALA A 33 -47.50 44.60 -23.89
C ALA A 33 -47.98 43.94 -22.59
N ALA A 34 -48.42 44.73 -21.61
CA ALA A 34 -48.96 44.20 -20.35
C ALA A 34 -50.24 43.36 -20.58
N SER A 35 -51.10 43.75 -21.53
CA SER A 35 -52.28 42.97 -21.91
C SER A 35 -51.90 41.61 -22.50
N TRP A 36 -50.94 41.57 -23.42
CA TRP A 36 -50.47 40.32 -24.02
C TRP A 36 -49.72 39.44 -23.00
N GLU A 37 -48.97 40.05 -22.08
CA GLU A 37 -48.32 39.35 -20.98
C GLU A 37 -49.34 38.67 -20.05
N GLY A 38 -50.46 39.34 -19.76
CA GLY A 38 -51.59 38.75 -19.04
C GLY A 38 -52.24 37.59 -19.79
N ILE A 39 -52.39 37.70 -21.11
CA ILE A 39 -52.93 36.62 -21.96
C ILE A 39 -51.98 35.41 -21.97
N ALA A 40 -50.66 35.62 -22.12
CA ALA A 40 -49.67 34.55 -22.07
C ALA A 40 -49.68 33.84 -20.71
N ALA A 41 -49.74 34.60 -19.62
CA ALA A 41 -49.80 34.03 -18.27
C ALA A 41 -51.06 33.17 -18.07
N ALA A 42 -52.23 33.66 -18.50
CA ALA A 42 -53.48 32.92 -18.42
C ALA A 42 -53.45 31.64 -19.27
N LEU A 43 -52.92 31.73 -20.50
CA LEU A 43 -52.78 30.58 -21.39
C LEU A 43 -51.82 29.53 -20.82
N LYS A 44 -50.68 29.95 -20.26
CA LYS A 44 -49.72 29.05 -19.61
C LYS A 44 -50.34 28.29 -18.44
N VAL A 45 -51.14 28.96 -17.60
CA VAL A 45 -51.85 28.31 -16.48
C VAL A 45 -52.86 27.30 -17.02
N ALA A 46 -53.61 27.65 -18.06
CA ALA A 46 -54.57 26.74 -18.67
C ALA A 46 -53.88 25.50 -19.26
N VAL A 47 -52.80 25.65 -20.02
CA VAL A 47 -52.06 24.53 -20.64
C VAL A 47 -51.44 23.62 -19.58
N ASN A 48 -50.87 24.18 -18.51
CA ASN A 48 -50.26 23.40 -17.42
C ASN A 48 -51.29 22.80 -16.43
N SER A 49 -52.59 22.99 -16.64
CA SER A 49 -53.61 22.42 -15.77
C SER A 49 -53.78 20.92 -16.02
N PRO A 50 -53.95 20.10 -14.95
CA PRO A 50 -54.37 18.70 -15.06
C PRO A 50 -55.62 18.50 -15.92
N ASP A 51 -56.56 19.45 -15.84
CA ASP A 51 -57.84 19.43 -16.55
C ASP A 51 -57.67 19.56 -18.07
N ASN A 52 -56.55 20.15 -18.52
CA ASN A 52 -56.25 20.36 -19.93
C ASN A 52 -55.12 19.43 -20.38
N ASN A 53 -53.87 19.88 -20.39
CA ASN A 53 -52.79 19.17 -21.07
C ASN A 53 -51.76 18.55 -20.14
N TRP A 54 -51.55 19.01 -18.90
CA TRP A 54 -50.55 18.39 -18.03
C TRP A 54 -51.09 17.12 -17.35
N ASP A 55 -50.27 16.08 -17.18
CA ASP A 55 -50.58 14.94 -16.31
C ASP A 55 -49.45 14.78 -15.29
N SER A 56 -49.77 15.02 -14.02
CA SER A 56 -48.79 14.91 -12.92
C SER A 56 -48.37 13.48 -12.61
N ASN A 57 -49.19 12.47 -12.95
CA ASN A 57 -48.85 11.07 -12.69
C ASN A 57 -47.80 10.57 -13.68
N THR A 58 -47.97 10.93 -14.94
CA THR A 58 -47.03 10.57 -16.02
C THR A 58 -45.85 11.54 -16.10
N GLY A 59 -46.02 12.77 -15.60
CA GLY A 59 -45.01 13.83 -15.67
C GLY A 59 -44.83 14.38 -17.09
N ALA A 60 -45.86 14.33 -17.92
CA ALA A 60 -45.84 14.68 -19.34
C ALA A 60 -47.11 15.42 -19.77
N PHE A 61 -47.04 16.13 -20.89
CA PHE A 61 -48.22 16.72 -21.52
C PHE A 61 -48.96 15.69 -22.36
N LYS A 62 -50.29 15.65 -22.25
CA LYS A 62 -51.21 14.93 -23.13
C LYS A 62 -51.25 15.63 -24.49
N ASN A 63 -51.32 14.83 -25.56
CA ASN A 63 -51.44 15.34 -26.93
C ASN A 63 -52.63 16.30 -27.11
N THR A 64 -53.77 16.01 -26.46
CA THR A 64 -54.92 16.93 -26.41
C THR A 64 -55.58 16.91 -25.04
N ALA A 65 -56.39 17.93 -24.74
CA ALA A 65 -57.22 17.93 -23.53
C ALA A 65 -58.34 16.86 -23.54
N ALA A 66 -58.69 16.34 -24.73
CA ALA A 66 -59.77 15.36 -24.91
C ALA A 66 -59.29 13.91 -24.87
N ASP A 67 -58.01 13.65 -25.19
CA ASP A 67 -57.40 12.32 -25.23
C ASP A 67 -56.11 12.31 -24.40
N GLY A 68 -56.16 11.61 -23.27
CA GLY A 68 -55.03 11.42 -22.35
C GLY A 68 -54.31 10.09 -22.49
N SER A 69 -54.57 9.31 -23.55
CA SER A 69 -53.89 8.03 -23.78
C SER A 69 -52.51 8.18 -24.45
N ILE A 70 -52.21 9.37 -24.98
CA ILE A 70 -50.99 9.65 -25.74
C ILE A 70 -50.22 10.79 -25.07
N PHE A 71 -48.97 10.50 -24.69
CA PHE A 71 -48.00 11.44 -24.12
C PHE A 71 -46.83 11.59 -25.09
N PRO A 72 -46.87 12.59 -25.97
CA PRO A 72 -45.82 12.72 -26.97
C PRO A 72 -44.56 13.39 -26.45
N GLU A 73 -43.40 12.88 -26.86
CA GLU A 73 -42.29 13.72 -27.30
C GLU A 73 -42.73 14.32 -28.65
N ASP A 74 -42.52 15.61 -28.92
CA ASP A 74 -43.19 16.31 -30.03
C ASP A 74 -43.07 15.56 -31.39
N GLU A 75 -41.93 14.90 -31.63
CA GLU A 75 -41.67 14.02 -32.77
C GLU A 75 -42.58 12.76 -32.80
N ASN A 76 -42.80 12.10 -31.66
CA ASN A 76 -43.63 10.90 -31.53
C ASN A 76 -45.13 11.21 -31.71
N SER A 77 -45.63 12.37 -31.28
CA SER A 77 -47.02 12.79 -31.62
C SER A 77 -47.20 12.98 -33.12
N MET A 78 -46.20 13.58 -33.76
CA MET A 78 -46.27 13.93 -35.17
C MET A 78 -46.05 12.69 -36.02
N ALA A 79 -45.13 11.80 -35.66
CA ALA A 79 -45.01 10.49 -36.27
C ALA A 79 -46.31 9.69 -36.12
N LEU A 80 -46.94 9.63 -34.94
CA LEU A 80 -48.24 8.93 -34.79
C LEU A 80 -49.39 9.61 -35.55
N TYR A 81 -49.40 10.94 -35.65
CA TYR A 81 -50.44 11.70 -36.37
C TYR A 81 -50.24 11.70 -37.90
N PHE A 82 -49.00 11.62 -38.36
CA PHE A 82 -48.58 11.54 -39.76
C PHE A 82 -48.13 10.13 -40.18
N ASP A 83 -48.55 9.09 -39.45
CA ASP A 83 -48.37 7.67 -39.80
C ASP A 83 -46.91 7.26 -40.07
N GLY A 84 -45.98 7.65 -39.19
CA GLY A 84 -44.54 7.34 -39.27
C GLY A 84 -43.69 8.39 -40.00
N ASN A 85 -44.21 9.60 -40.24
CA ASN A 85 -43.46 10.68 -40.91
C ASN A 85 -42.55 11.44 -39.93
N ILE A 86 -41.25 11.48 -40.25
CA ILE A 86 -40.22 12.27 -39.58
C ILE A 86 -40.17 13.67 -40.21
N VAL A 87 -40.37 14.70 -39.39
CA VAL A 87 -40.49 16.09 -39.86
C VAL A 87 -39.42 16.95 -39.18
N PRO A 88 -38.29 17.26 -39.86
CA PRO A 88 -37.17 17.96 -39.24
C PRO A 88 -37.48 19.37 -38.70
N TYR A 89 -38.59 19.98 -39.11
CA TYR A 89 -39.12 21.19 -38.46
C TYR A 89 -39.44 20.97 -36.97
N VAL A 90 -40.03 19.84 -36.61
CA VAL A 90 -40.36 19.48 -35.23
C VAL A 90 -39.10 19.05 -34.48
N GLU A 91 -38.27 18.22 -35.12
CA GLU A 91 -36.99 17.77 -34.55
C GLU A 91 -36.06 18.95 -34.22
N SER A 92 -36.18 20.06 -34.96
CA SER A 92 -35.46 21.30 -34.67
C SER A 92 -35.78 21.86 -33.28
N TYR A 93 -37.01 21.70 -32.78
CA TYR A 93 -37.38 22.10 -31.43
C TYR A 93 -36.92 21.10 -30.39
N GLU A 94 -36.94 19.80 -30.69
CA GLU A 94 -36.39 18.77 -29.80
C GLU A 94 -34.89 18.99 -29.57
N VAL A 95 -34.13 19.19 -30.65
CA VAL A 95 -32.72 19.56 -30.62
C VAL A 95 -32.49 20.76 -29.69
N LYS A 96 -33.28 21.83 -29.85
CA LYS A 96 -33.17 23.03 -29.01
C LYS A 96 -33.60 22.76 -27.56
N GLY A 97 -34.57 21.87 -27.33
CA GLY A 97 -35.00 21.43 -26.01
C GLY A 97 -33.89 20.72 -25.25
N HIS A 98 -33.26 19.71 -25.89
CA HIS A 98 -32.08 19.02 -25.35
C HIS A 98 -30.95 20.01 -25.03
N LEU A 99 -30.68 20.96 -25.92
CA LEU A 99 -29.64 21.98 -25.70
C LEU A 99 -30.01 22.99 -24.60
N ALA A 100 -31.29 23.33 -24.44
CA ALA A 100 -31.77 24.23 -23.38
C ALA A 100 -31.59 23.62 -21.98
N ILE A 101 -31.70 22.30 -21.85
CA ILE A 101 -31.42 21.56 -20.61
C ILE A 101 -29.97 21.06 -20.53
N ARG A 102 -29.10 21.44 -21.47
CA ARG A 102 -27.67 21.07 -21.57
C ARG A 102 -27.40 19.58 -21.79
N GLU A 103 -28.36 18.83 -22.33
CA GLU A 103 -28.18 17.48 -22.87
C GLU A 103 -27.57 17.54 -24.28
N THR A 104 -26.41 18.20 -24.39
CA THR A 104 -25.76 18.52 -25.68
C THR A 104 -25.46 17.28 -26.52
N GLN A 105 -25.07 16.17 -25.87
CA GLN A 105 -24.76 14.93 -26.60
C GLN A 105 -26.01 14.36 -27.29
N ARG A 106 -27.15 14.34 -26.59
CA ARG A 106 -28.43 13.86 -27.14
C ARG A 106 -28.86 14.68 -28.34
N ALA A 107 -28.70 16.00 -28.27
CA ALA A 107 -28.96 16.90 -29.40
C ALA A 107 -28.06 16.63 -30.61
N LEU A 108 -26.74 16.46 -30.38
CA LEU A 108 -25.78 16.19 -31.45
C LEU A 108 -26.01 14.82 -32.10
N ASP A 109 -26.39 13.82 -31.31
CA ASP A 109 -26.69 12.48 -31.80
C ASP A 109 -27.96 12.48 -32.66
N LEU A 110 -29.00 13.20 -32.25
CA LEU A 110 -30.21 13.41 -33.06
C LEU A 110 -29.90 14.15 -34.37
N MET A 111 -29.09 15.22 -34.32
CA MET A 111 -28.64 15.92 -35.53
C MET A 111 -27.92 14.97 -36.52
N ARG A 112 -27.03 14.11 -36.01
CA ARG A 112 -26.29 13.13 -36.82
C ARG A 112 -27.18 12.03 -37.36
N LEU A 113 -28.19 11.63 -36.58
CA LEU A 113 -29.12 10.59 -36.95
C LEU A 113 -30.06 11.05 -38.05
N SER A 114 -30.75 12.17 -37.89
CA SER A 114 -31.76 12.65 -38.86
C SER A 114 -31.10 13.37 -40.05
N TRP A 115 -30.55 14.57 -39.84
CA TRP A 115 -29.91 15.36 -40.90
C TRP A 115 -28.67 14.67 -41.47
N GLY A 116 -27.88 14.02 -40.62
CA GLY A 116 -26.71 13.27 -41.08
C GLY A 116 -27.08 12.07 -41.94
N TRP A 117 -28.15 11.33 -41.63
CA TRP A 117 -28.64 10.27 -42.52
C TRP A 117 -29.11 10.84 -43.86
N TYR A 118 -29.91 11.90 -43.83
CA TYR A 118 -30.41 12.54 -45.06
C TYR A 118 -29.27 13.02 -45.94
N LEU A 119 -28.31 13.77 -45.39
CA LEU A 119 -27.17 14.31 -46.15
C LEU A 119 -26.24 13.23 -46.73
N ASN A 120 -26.18 12.04 -46.13
CA ASN A 120 -25.35 10.92 -46.61
C ASN A 120 -26.14 9.92 -47.47
N ASN A 121 -27.42 10.19 -47.76
CA ASN A 121 -28.24 9.29 -48.56
C ASN A 121 -27.89 9.46 -50.06
N PRO A 122 -27.61 8.38 -50.81
CA PRO A 122 -27.18 8.48 -52.21
C PRO A 122 -28.26 9.03 -53.16
N TYR A 123 -29.49 9.19 -52.71
CA TYR A 123 -30.62 9.65 -53.52
C TYR A 123 -30.97 11.12 -53.32
N VAL A 124 -30.13 11.91 -52.63
CA VAL A 124 -30.40 13.31 -52.30
C VAL A 124 -29.35 14.27 -52.89
N THR A 125 -29.56 15.56 -52.68
CA THR A 125 -28.72 16.64 -53.24
C THR A 125 -27.41 16.89 -52.48
N GLU A 126 -27.23 16.27 -51.31
CA GLU A 126 -26.09 16.48 -50.37
C GLU A 126 -25.82 17.95 -49.99
N SER A 127 -26.74 18.87 -50.33
CA SER A 127 -26.49 20.33 -50.30
C SER A 127 -27.66 21.15 -49.77
N THR A 128 -28.83 20.54 -49.64
CA THR A 128 -30.05 21.16 -49.11
C THR A 128 -30.66 20.27 -48.02
N ILE A 129 -31.79 20.66 -47.44
CA ILE A 129 -32.44 19.97 -46.32
C ILE A 129 -33.89 19.66 -46.68
N ILE A 130 -34.37 18.46 -46.33
CA ILE A 130 -35.69 17.96 -46.72
C ILE A 130 -36.82 18.47 -45.83
N GLU A 131 -38.00 18.59 -46.41
CA GLU A 131 -39.26 18.94 -45.75
C GLU A 131 -39.71 17.91 -44.70
N GLY A 132 -39.63 16.63 -45.04
CA GLY A 132 -39.91 15.47 -44.18
C GLY A 132 -39.73 14.15 -44.95
N TYR A 133 -39.65 13.03 -44.24
CA TYR A 133 -39.48 11.70 -44.81
C TYR A 133 -40.06 10.63 -43.86
N TYR A 134 -40.41 9.45 -44.36
CA TYR A 134 -40.96 8.38 -43.51
C TYR A 134 -39.88 7.61 -42.76
N GLU A 135 -40.27 6.97 -41.65
CA GLU A 135 -39.41 6.09 -40.85
C GLU A 135 -38.81 4.91 -41.64
N ASP A 136 -39.46 4.50 -42.74
CA ASP A 136 -38.94 3.48 -43.67
C ASP A 136 -37.85 4.02 -44.63
N GLY A 137 -37.52 5.32 -44.51
CA GLY A 137 -36.54 6.03 -45.33
C GLY A 137 -37.08 6.47 -46.69
N SER A 138 -38.37 6.29 -46.98
CA SER A 138 -38.96 6.78 -48.23
C SER A 138 -39.22 8.29 -48.18
N PHE A 139 -38.91 8.99 -49.27
CA PHE A 139 -39.21 10.41 -49.44
C PHE A 139 -40.67 10.61 -49.82
N LYS A 140 -41.56 10.27 -48.89
CA LYS A 140 -42.98 10.57 -48.96
C LYS A 140 -43.30 11.58 -47.85
N TYR A 141 -44.34 12.37 -48.06
CA TYR A 141 -44.87 13.23 -47.01
C TYR A 141 -46.33 12.87 -46.76
N ALA A 142 -46.66 12.59 -45.51
CA ALA A 142 -48.00 12.21 -45.13
C ALA A 142 -48.98 13.37 -45.33
N ASN A 143 -50.02 13.14 -46.13
CA ASN A 143 -51.18 14.02 -46.27
C ASN A 143 -50.84 15.40 -46.88
N ASP A 144 -50.29 15.39 -48.10
CA ASP A 144 -49.97 16.57 -48.91
C ASP A 144 -51.19 17.46 -49.26
N GLY A 145 -52.41 17.01 -48.97
CA GLY A 145 -53.64 17.73 -49.33
C GLY A 145 -53.97 17.67 -50.82
N TYR A 146 -53.21 16.91 -51.61
CA TYR A 146 -53.38 16.76 -53.06
C TYR A 146 -53.85 15.34 -53.43
N ASP A 147 -53.38 14.29 -52.75
CA ASP A 147 -53.85 12.92 -52.92
C ASP A 147 -53.13 11.94 -51.95
N ASN A 148 -53.80 10.86 -51.52
CA ASN A 148 -53.26 9.84 -50.58
C ASN A 148 -52.04 9.05 -51.12
N VAL A 149 -51.33 9.57 -52.12
CA VAL A 149 -50.17 8.97 -52.78
C VAL A 149 -48.85 9.52 -52.20
N GLY A 150 -48.89 10.63 -51.46
CA GLY A 150 -47.74 11.21 -50.77
C GLY A 150 -46.71 11.79 -51.75
N SER A 151 -47.15 12.77 -52.55
CA SER A 151 -46.35 13.33 -53.64
C SER A 151 -45.17 14.19 -53.16
N TYR A 152 -44.08 14.13 -53.94
CA TYR A 152 -42.69 14.58 -53.72
C TYR A 152 -42.44 15.63 -52.61
N PRO A 153 -41.83 15.27 -51.44
CA PRO A 153 -41.41 16.24 -50.43
C PRO A 153 -40.35 17.20 -51.01
N SER A 154 -40.39 18.45 -50.58
CA SER A 154 -39.35 19.41 -50.98
C SER A 154 -38.00 19.01 -50.38
N HIS A 155 -37.02 18.73 -51.24
CA HIS A 155 -35.64 18.46 -50.83
C HIS A 155 -34.86 19.74 -50.46
N SER A 156 -35.49 20.91 -50.53
CA SER A 156 -34.91 22.21 -50.20
C SER A 156 -35.91 23.06 -49.42
N HIS A 157 -36.12 22.68 -48.16
CA HIS A 157 -37.14 23.29 -47.30
C HIS A 157 -36.53 23.96 -46.07
N GLY A 158 -36.53 25.30 -46.08
CA GLY A 158 -35.85 26.11 -45.06
C GLY A 158 -36.32 25.90 -43.62
N TRP A 159 -37.52 25.37 -43.39
CA TRP A 159 -38.04 25.10 -42.05
C TRP A 159 -37.24 24.02 -41.28
N SER A 160 -36.42 23.23 -41.99
CA SER A 160 -35.67 22.09 -41.46
C SER A 160 -34.27 22.53 -41.02
N SER A 161 -34.00 23.84 -41.02
CA SER A 161 -32.67 24.41 -40.78
C SER A 161 -32.35 24.60 -39.30
N GLY A 162 -33.14 24.03 -38.39
CA GLY A 162 -32.93 24.15 -36.94
C GLY A 162 -31.51 23.87 -36.45
N PRO A 163 -30.79 22.86 -36.98
CA PRO A 163 -29.40 22.63 -36.61
C PRO A 163 -28.49 23.83 -36.84
N MET A 164 -28.75 24.66 -37.87
CA MET A 164 -27.92 25.84 -38.16
C MET A 164 -27.94 26.84 -37.00
N ASP A 165 -29.14 27.17 -36.51
CA ASP A 165 -29.29 28.03 -35.33
C ASP A 165 -28.80 27.33 -34.05
N ALA A 166 -29.14 26.05 -33.87
CA ALA A 166 -28.76 25.30 -32.68
C ALA A 166 -27.22 25.20 -32.50
N LEU A 167 -26.50 24.95 -33.59
CA LEU A 167 -25.03 24.86 -33.58
C LEU A 167 -24.37 26.21 -33.27
N ILE A 168 -24.95 27.34 -33.71
CA ILE A 168 -24.41 28.68 -33.42
C ILE A 168 -24.79 29.12 -31.99
N SER A 169 -26.09 29.06 -31.67
CA SER A 169 -26.65 29.65 -30.46
C SER A 169 -26.37 28.83 -29.19
N TYR A 170 -26.17 27.51 -29.30
CA TYR A 170 -25.92 26.63 -28.15
C TYR A 170 -24.55 25.93 -28.19
N VAL A 171 -24.15 25.35 -29.33
CA VAL A 171 -22.88 24.58 -29.38
C VAL A 171 -21.66 25.51 -29.38
N VAL A 172 -21.58 26.45 -30.32
CA VAL A 172 -20.67 27.60 -30.21
C VAL A 172 -21.07 28.44 -28.99
N GLY A 173 -22.37 28.59 -28.77
CA GLY A 173 -22.96 29.22 -27.60
C GLY A 173 -23.15 30.72 -27.75
N LEU A 174 -23.02 31.26 -28.97
CA LEU A 174 -23.00 32.69 -29.22
C LEU A 174 -24.40 33.19 -29.59
N ARG A 175 -25.00 34.04 -28.75
CA ARG A 175 -26.34 34.62 -29.01
C ARG A 175 -26.41 36.12 -28.70
N PRO A 176 -27.01 36.95 -29.57
CA PRO A 176 -27.46 38.28 -29.20
C PRO A 176 -28.62 38.18 -28.20
N THR A 177 -28.63 39.00 -27.15
CA THR A 177 -29.65 38.99 -26.09
C THR A 177 -30.45 40.29 -26.00
N ALA A 178 -30.05 41.33 -26.74
CA ALA A 178 -30.78 42.58 -26.87
C ALA A 178 -30.84 43.04 -28.34
N PRO A 179 -31.79 43.92 -28.71
CA PRO A 179 -31.91 44.45 -30.08
C PRO A 179 -30.58 44.96 -30.64
N GLY A 180 -30.30 44.62 -31.90
CA GLY A 180 -29.05 44.96 -32.58
C GLY A 180 -27.79 44.23 -32.06
N GLY A 181 -27.90 43.41 -31.02
CA GLY A 181 -26.75 42.80 -30.36
C GLY A 181 -26.02 43.74 -29.40
N ALA A 182 -26.65 44.83 -28.94
CA ALA A 182 -26.08 45.70 -27.90
C ALA A 182 -25.67 44.91 -26.65
N GLN A 183 -26.37 43.81 -26.38
CA GLN A 183 -26.01 42.78 -25.42
C GLN A 183 -25.92 41.41 -26.10
N TRP A 184 -25.03 40.56 -25.60
CA TRP A 184 -24.81 39.20 -26.08
C TRP A 184 -24.45 38.23 -24.94
N ALA A 185 -24.56 36.94 -25.22
CA ALA A 185 -24.10 35.87 -24.34
C ALA A 185 -23.24 34.88 -25.13
N LEU A 186 -22.23 34.33 -24.45
CA LEU A 186 -21.40 33.25 -24.97
C LEU A 186 -21.36 32.11 -23.95
N GLU A 187 -22.06 31.03 -24.30
CA GLU A 187 -22.33 29.88 -23.45
C GLU A 187 -22.01 28.58 -24.20
N PRO A 188 -20.72 28.22 -24.35
CA PRO A 188 -20.33 27.04 -25.13
C PRO A 188 -20.93 25.74 -24.58
N GLN A 189 -21.34 24.85 -25.47
CA GLN A 189 -21.75 23.49 -25.12
C GLN A 189 -20.96 22.48 -25.97
N PHE A 190 -20.07 21.72 -25.33
CA PHE A 190 -19.06 20.95 -26.05
C PHE A 190 -19.57 19.63 -26.65
N GLY A 191 -20.41 18.89 -25.92
CA GLY A 191 -20.70 17.49 -26.26
C GLY A 191 -19.41 16.67 -26.42
N ASP A 192 -19.31 15.93 -27.51
CA ASP A 192 -18.12 15.16 -27.92
C ASP A 192 -17.23 15.88 -28.96
N LEU A 193 -17.57 17.12 -29.32
CA LEU A 193 -16.84 17.89 -30.33
C LEU A 193 -15.50 18.39 -29.78
N LYS A 194 -14.48 18.41 -30.64
CA LYS A 194 -13.13 18.88 -30.28
C LYS A 194 -12.99 20.39 -30.39
N TRP A 195 -13.75 21.01 -31.27
CA TRP A 195 -13.76 22.45 -31.52
C TRP A 195 -15.07 22.85 -32.19
N ALA A 196 -15.47 24.11 -32.04
CA ALA A 196 -16.52 24.72 -32.84
C ALA A 196 -16.19 26.19 -33.07
N GLU A 197 -16.66 26.73 -34.20
CA GLU A 197 -16.53 28.13 -34.58
C GLU A 197 -17.81 28.57 -35.27
N GLY A 198 -18.30 29.76 -34.94
CA GLY A 198 -19.51 30.31 -35.51
C GLY A 198 -19.56 31.82 -35.42
N PHE A 199 -20.51 32.41 -36.15
CA PHE A 199 -20.73 33.84 -36.14
C PHE A 199 -22.20 34.22 -36.29
N THR A 200 -22.55 35.44 -35.87
CA THR A 200 -23.88 36.06 -36.06
C THR A 200 -23.72 37.53 -36.44
N THR A 201 -24.67 38.09 -37.22
CA THR A 201 -24.58 39.47 -37.72
C THR A 201 -25.94 40.17 -37.78
N PRO A 202 -26.14 41.22 -36.95
CA PRO A 202 -27.03 42.33 -37.33
C PRO A 202 -26.36 43.72 -37.33
N LEU A 203 -25.34 43.98 -36.51
CA LEU A 203 -24.66 45.30 -36.38
C LEU A 203 -23.12 45.22 -36.54
N GLY A 204 -22.58 44.08 -36.98
CA GLY A 204 -21.15 43.78 -37.08
C GLY A 204 -20.90 42.27 -36.93
N LYS A 205 -19.68 41.80 -37.22
CA LYS A 205 -19.31 40.39 -37.08
C LYS A 205 -19.16 40.04 -35.60
N TYR A 206 -20.06 39.22 -35.05
CA TYR A 206 -19.86 38.53 -33.78
C TYR A 206 -19.31 37.16 -34.13
N SER A 207 -18.10 36.84 -33.72
CA SER A 207 -17.53 35.50 -33.91
C SER A 207 -17.04 34.94 -32.60
N ALA A 208 -17.21 33.63 -32.43
CA ALA A 208 -16.67 32.89 -31.32
C ALA A 208 -16.15 31.54 -31.79
N ARG A 209 -15.07 31.10 -31.14
CA ARG A 209 -14.42 29.82 -31.40
C ARG A 209 -14.00 29.23 -30.07
N TRP A 210 -14.17 27.92 -29.93
CA TRP A 210 -13.53 27.19 -28.84
C TRP A 210 -12.84 25.93 -29.35
N ALA A 211 -11.80 25.52 -28.66
CA ALA A 211 -11.06 24.30 -28.94
C ALA A 211 -10.67 23.61 -27.63
N LEU A 212 -11.01 22.33 -27.52
CA LEU A 212 -10.62 21.47 -26.41
C LEU A 212 -9.19 20.98 -26.61
N ASN A 213 -8.42 21.08 -25.53
CA ASN A 213 -7.14 20.41 -25.37
C ASN A 213 -7.29 19.27 -24.35
N THR A 214 -6.26 18.44 -24.20
CA THR A 214 -6.24 17.30 -23.26
C THR A 214 -6.62 17.64 -21.82
N SER A 215 -6.40 18.89 -21.41
CA SER A 215 -6.58 19.32 -20.03
C SER A 215 -6.98 20.80 -19.93
N SER A 216 -7.45 21.40 -21.01
CA SER A 216 -7.90 22.79 -21.03
C SER A 216 -8.83 23.01 -22.20
N TYR A 217 -9.45 24.18 -22.27
CA TYR A 217 -9.98 24.67 -23.53
C TYR A 217 -9.58 26.12 -23.75
N THR A 218 -9.46 26.47 -25.02
CA THR A 218 -9.31 27.86 -25.45
C THR A 218 -10.67 28.35 -25.91
N LEU A 219 -11.05 29.56 -25.50
CA LEU A 219 -12.23 30.26 -25.98
C LEU A 219 -11.78 31.61 -26.55
N GLU A 220 -12.15 31.89 -27.79
CA GLU A 220 -11.85 33.11 -28.52
C GLU A 220 -13.15 33.76 -28.95
N TYR A 221 -13.28 35.08 -28.80
CA TYR A 221 -14.40 35.83 -29.35
C TYR A 221 -13.93 37.17 -29.90
N ASP A 222 -14.63 37.65 -30.93
CA ASP A 222 -14.43 38.94 -31.57
C ASP A 222 -15.81 39.53 -31.89
N VAL A 223 -16.17 40.59 -31.18
CA VAL A 223 -17.48 41.24 -31.20
C VAL A 223 -17.32 42.77 -31.15
N PRO A 224 -18.30 43.57 -31.62
CA PRO A 224 -18.21 45.03 -31.63
C PRO A 224 -17.85 45.64 -30.26
N ALA A 225 -16.90 46.58 -30.24
CA ALA A 225 -16.36 47.17 -29.01
C ALA A 225 -17.42 47.87 -28.12
N ASN A 226 -18.48 48.42 -28.72
CA ASN A 226 -19.56 49.11 -28.01
C ASN A 226 -20.69 48.16 -27.53
N SER A 227 -20.42 46.86 -27.43
CA SER A 227 -21.36 45.84 -26.93
C SER A 227 -20.94 45.29 -25.57
N HIS A 228 -21.89 44.72 -24.84
CA HIS A 228 -21.65 44.10 -23.54
C HIS A 228 -22.08 42.63 -23.55
N GLY A 229 -21.25 41.76 -22.98
CA GLY A 229 -21.43 40.31 -23.02
C GLY A 229 -21.49 39.67 -21.65
N ILE A 230 -22.15 38.51 -21.59
CA ILE A 230 -22.05 37.59 -20.46
C ILE A 230 -21.43 36.28 -20.94
N LEU A 231 -20.29 35.90 -20.36
CA LEU A 231 -19.69 34.58 -20.56
C LEU A 231 -20.25 33.61 -19.53
N MET A 232 -20.74 32.46 -19.99
CA MET A 232 -21.14 31.34 -19.14
C MET A 232 -20.25 30.15 -19.46
N LEU A 233 -19.16 30.04 -18.71
CA LEU A 233 -18.12 29.04 -18.96
C LEU A 233 -18.53 27.70 -18.35
N PRO A 234 -18.59 26.61 -19.14
CA PRO A 234 -18.90 25.28 -18.64
C PRO A 234 -17.94 24.88 -17.50
N PRO A 235 -18.46 24.29 -16.41
CA PRO A 235 -17.59 23.81 -15.34
C PRO A 235 -16.66 22.73 -15.89
N GLN A 236 -15.37 23.01 -15.87
CA GLN A 236 -14.35 21.95 -15.88
C GLN A 236 -13.87 21.59 -14.47
N SER A 237 -14.19 22.43 -13.46
CA SER A 237 -13.95 22.19 -12.04
C SER A 237 -14.83 23.13 -11.17
N LYS A 238 -14.88 22.89 -9.85
CA LYS A 238 -15.59 23.77 -8.89
C LYS A 238 -14.99 25.20 -8.80
N GLN A 239 -13.78 25.43 -9.32
CA GLN A 239 -13.10 26.73 -9.39
C GLN A 239 -12.09 26.74 -10.55
N PRO A 240 -12.50 27.08 -11.78
CA PRO A 240 -11.59 27.09 -12.93
C PRO A 240 -10.57 28.23 -12.82
N LYS A 241 -9.29 27.93 -13.08
CA LYS A 241 -8.29 28.99 -13.34
C LYS A 241 -8.45 29.47 -14.77
N VAL A 242 -8.79 30.73 -14.94
CA VAL A 242 -8.99 31.36 -16.25
C VAL A 242 -7.85 32.34 -16.51
N PHE A 243 -7.23 32.21 -17.68
CA PHE A 243 -6.19 33.10 -18.16
C PHE A 243 -6.75 33.95 -19.30
N TRP A 244 -6.76 35.26 -19.12
CA TRP A 244 -7.16 36.26 -20.11
C TRP A 244 -5.94 36.77 -20.86
N ASN A 245 -5.87 36.52 -22.17
CA ASN A 245 -4.73 36.91 -23.01
C ASN A 245 -3.37 36.53 -22.36
N GLY A 246 -3.33 35.39 -21.66
CA GLY A 246 -2.15 34.88 -20.95
C GLY A 246 -1.96 35.34 -19.50
N LYS A 247 -2.79 36.25 -18.96
CA LYS A 247 -2.71 36.73 -17.57
C LYS A 247 -3.81 36.09 -16.70
N PRO A 248 -3.50 35.65 -15.46
CA PRO A 248 -4.52 35.10 -14.56
C PRO A 248 -5.51 36.20 -14.16
N ASP A 249 -6.80 35.88 -14.21
CA ASP A 249 -7.86 36.79 -13.76
C ASP A 249 -8.31 36.43 -12.34
N THR A 250 -8.54 37.47 -11.54
CA THR A 250 -8.83 37.40 -10.10
C THR A 250 -10.26 37.83 -9.77
N GLN A 251 -11.06 38.29 -10.74
CA GLN A 251 -12.41 38.84 -10.51
C GLN A 251 -13.54 37.93 -11.02
N ILE A 252 -13.38 36.62 -10.91
CA ILE A 252 -14.37 35.66 -11.42
C ILE A 252 -15.30 35.19 -10.29
N SER A 253 -16.60 35.46 -10.44
CA SER A 253 -17.64 34.96 -9.53
C SER A 253 -18.19 33.61 -10.00
N PHE A 254 -18.05 32.57 -9.17
CA PHE A 254 -18.65 31.26 -9.42
C PHE A 254 -20.09 31.22 -8.90
N LYS A 255 -21.08 30.93 -9.76
CA LYS A 255 -22.48 30.78 -9.35
C LYS A 255 -22.76 29.32 -8.97
N ASN A 256 -22.89 29.05 -7.66
CA ASN A 256 -23.15 27.71 -7.14
C ASN A 256 -24.48 27.08 -7.62
N SER A 257 -25.49 27.88 -7.99
CA SER A 257 -26.82 27.39 -8.38
C SER A 257 -26.86 26.75 -9.77
N THR A 258 -26.00 27.16 -10.70
CA THR A 258 -25.96 26.65 -12.08
C THR A 258 -24.72 25.80 -12.35
N GLY A 259 -23.75 25.78 -11.43
CA GLY A 259 -22.45 25.16 -11.63
C GLY A 259 -21.61 25.87 -12.71
N LEU A 260 -22.03 27.03 -13.21
CA LEU A 260 -21.35 27.79 -14.25
C LEU A 260 -20.56 28.95 -13.67
N THR A 261 -19.52 29.34 -14.40
CA THR A 261 -18.78 30.56 -14.10
C THR A 261 -19.33 31.67 -14.98
N GLU A 262 -19.93 32.69 -14.36
CA GLU A 262 -20.49 33.84 -15.05
C GLU A 262 -19.52 35.02 -14.98
N VAL A 263 -19.21 35.61 -16.14
CA VAL A 263 -18.30 36.76 -16.24
C VAL A 263 -18.92 37.81 -17.15
N SER A 264 -19.10 39.03 -16.63
CA SER A 264 -19.50 40.19 -17.43
C SER A 264 -18.28 40.71 -18.20
N VAL A 265 -18.42 40.90 -19.51
CA VAL A 265 -17.31 41.24 -20.40
C VAL A 265 -17.69 42.37 -21.36
N SER A 266 -16.70 43.17 -21.76
CA SER A 266 -16.87 44.15 -22.83
C SER A 266 -16.65 43.50 -24.20
N GLY A 267 -17.14 44.15 -25.24
CA GLY A 267 -16.82 43.79 -26.62
C GLY A 267 -15.35 44.03 -26.98
N GLY A 268 -14.94 43.49 -28.13
CA GLY A 268 -13.55 43.44 -28.59
C GLY A 268 -13.10 42.02 -28.91
N LYS A 269 -11.81 41.87 -29.25
CA LYS A 269 -11.17 40.58 -29.54
C LYS A 269 -10.43 40.06 -28.32
N HIS A 270 -10.84 38.89 -27.83
CA HIS A 270 -10.28 38.30 -26.61
C HIS A 270 -10.01 36.80 -26.76
N ARG A 271 -9.00 36.32 -26.04
CA ARG A 271 -8.64 34.91 -25.96
C ARG A 271 -8.51 34.48 -24.50
N LEU A 272 -9.27 33.46 -24.12
CA LEU A 272 -9.29 32.86 -22.80
C LEU A 272 -8.72 31.45 -22.86
N SER A 273 -8.01 31.04 -21.82
CA SER A 273 -7.59 29.66 -21.61
C SER A 273 -8.04 29.18 -20.24
N VAL A 274 -8.77 28.07 -20.19
CA VAL A 274 -9.33 27.50 -18.97
C VAL A 274 -8.66 26.14 -18.71
N VAL A 275 -7.93 25.99 -17.61
CA VAL A 275 -7.04 24.83 -17.36
C VAL A 275 -7.57 23.88 -16.27
N ARG A 276 -7.46 22.57 -16.52
CA ARG A 276 -7.64 21.41 -15.65
C ARG A 276 -6.27 20.72 -15.49
N SER A 277 -5.81 20.36 -14.30
CA SER A 277 -4.71 19.38 -14.20
C SER A 277 -4.98 18.42 -13.05
N PRO A 278 -5.49 17.20 -13.31
CA PRO A 278 -5.61 16.17 -12.28
C PRO A 278 -4.24 15.68 -11.81
N ALA A 279 -3.20 15.80 -12.64
CA ALA A 279 -1.85 15.34 -12.32
C ALA A 279 -1.26 16.02 -11.07
N ILE A 280 -1.53 17.32 -10.87
CA ILE A 280 -1.07 18.04 -9.66
C ILE A 280 -1.77 17.49 -8.42
N LYS A 281 -3.09 17.24 -8.49
CA LYS A 281 -3.83 16.64 -7.37
C LYS A 281 -3.33 15.23 -7.08
N THR A 282 -3.14 14.41 -8.10
CA THR A 282 -2.59 13.07 -7.95
C THR A 282 -1.20 13.11 -7.32
N LEU A 283 -0.31 14.00 -7.77
CA LEU A 283 1.02 14.16 -7.18
C LEU A 283 0.93 14.54 -5.69
N LEU A 284 0.11 15.52 -5.34
CA LEU A 284 -0.06 15.96 -3.95
C LEU A 284 -0.60 14.84 -3.05
N VAL A 285 -1.59 14.07 -3.54
CA VAL A 285 -2.14 12.91 -2.82
C VAL A 285 -1.09 11.82 -2.69
N SER A 286 -0.36 11.49 -3.76
CA SER A 286 0.73 10.50 -3.72
C SER A 286 1.82 10.89 -2.73
N VAL A 287 2.23 12.17 -2.70
CA VAL A 287 3.23 12.68 -1.76
C VAL A 287 2.70 12.61 -0.32
N PHE A 288 1.43 12.94 -0.09
CA PHE A 288 0.83 12.84 1.23
C PHE A 288 0.80 11.39 1.74
N ILE A 289 0.35 10.44 0.90
CA ILE A 289 0.34 9.02 1.24
C ILE A 289 1.77 8.52 1.47
N TYR A 290 2.71 8.88 0.59
CA TYR A 290 4.11 8.52 0.76
C TYR A 290 4.68 9.05 2.07
N ALA A 291 4.40 10.30 2.44
CA ALA A 291 4.85 10.88 3.70
C ALA A 291 4.27 10.16 4.92
N LEU A 292 2.98 9.77 4.88
CA LEU A 292 2.37 8.95 5.93
C LEU A 292 3.03 7.57 6.04
N THR A 293 3.25 6.89 4.91
CA THR A 293 3.92 5.58 4.91
C THR A 293 5.36 5.71 5.38
N PHE A 294 6.10 6.73 4.93
CA PHE A 294 7.46 7.01 5.37
C PHE A 294 7.53 7.26 6.88
N GLN A 295 6.59 8.05 7.42
CA GLN A 295 6.52 8.30 8.86
C GLN A 295 6.16 7.03 9.64
N TYR A 296 5.26 6.20 9.12
CA TYR A 296 4.96 4.89 9.70
C TYR A 296 6.20 3.98 9.71
N CYS A 297 6.92 3.90 8.59
CA CYS A 297 8.16 3.13 8.49
C CYS A 297 9.21 3.62 9.50
N ARG A 298 9.36 4.95 9.64
CA ARG A 298 10.24 5.56 10.64
C ARG A 298 9.91 5.14 12.08
N ILE A 299 8.62 5.07 12.42
CA ILE A 299 8.18 4.66 13.77
C ILE A 299 8.32 3.14 13.98
N ARG A 300 8.16 2.33 12.92
CA ARG A 300 8.10 0.87 13.05
C ARG A 300 9.46 0.17 12.92
N PHE A 301 10.35 0.69 12.06
CA PHE A 301 11.58 0.00 11.63
C PHE A 301 12.87 0.68 12.11
N TRP A 302 12.79 1.58 13.10
CA TRP A 302 13.96 2.28 13.64
C TRP A 302 14.98 1.38 14.35
N ARG A 303 14.59 0.15 14.74
CA ARG A 303 15.47 -0.83 15.39
C ARG A 303 16.29 -1.67 14.41
N ASP A 304 15.89 -1.74 13.15
CA ASP A 304 16.57 -2.60 12.17
C ASP A 304 17.83 -1.88 11.65
N PRO A 305 19.04 -2.43 11.89
CA PRO A 305 20.33 -1.78 11.56
C PRO A 305 20.54 -1.53 10.05
N HIS A 306 19.73 -2.16 9.20
CA HIS A 306 19.80 -1.98 7.75
C HIS A 306 18.61 -1.22 7.18
N SER A 307 17.70 -0.78 8.05
CA SER A 307 16.67 0.16 7.68
C SER A 307 17.27 1.54 7.47
N ALA A 308 16.83 2.26 6.44
CA ALA A 308 17.12 3.68 6.29
C ALA A 308 16.53 4.54 7.43
N PHE A 309 15.71 3.92 8.28
CA PHE A 309 15.07 4.52 9.45
C PHE A 309 15.80 4.25 10.77
N PHE A 310 16.92 3.51 10.74
CA PHE A 310 17.67 3.13 11.93
C PHE A 310 18.03 4.36 12.79
N ASP A 311 17.69 4.31 14.07
CA ASP A 311 17.96 5.39 15.03
C ASP A 311 18.88 4.89 16.14
N ILE A 312 20.13 5.32 16.08
CA ILE A 312 21.18 4.90 17.02
C ILE A 312 20.94 5.39 18.45
N SER A 313 20.09 6.41 18.65
CA SER A 313 19.99 7.14 19.92
C SER A 313 19.49 6.27 21.08
N ASN A 314 18.55 5.36 20.81
CA ASN A 314 17.85 4.56 21.82
C ASN A 314 17.83 3.05 21.49
N VAL A 315 18.53 2.61 20.44
CA VAL A 315 18.42 1.22 19.96
C VAL A 315 19.21 0.22 20.81
N TYR A 316 20.18 0.73 21.56
CA TYR A 316 20.99 -0.03 22.51
C TYR A 316 20.42 0.05 23.95
N ASP A 317 19.24 0.64 24.12
CA ASP A 317 18.57 0.68 25.43
C ASP A 317 18.09 -0.72 25.80
N TRP A 318 18.43 -1.16 27.03
CA TRP A 318 17.96 -2.44 27.56
C TRP A 318 16.46 -2.35 27.83
N GLN A 319 15.69 -3.23 27.18
CA GLN A 319 14.24 -3.31 27.34
C GLN A 319 13.86 -4.69 27.87
N TYR A 320 13.87 -5.69 26.98
CA TYR A 320 13.58 -7.06 27.38
C TYR A 320 14.72 -7.65 28.20
N SER A 321 15.97 -7.30 27.88
CA SER A 321 17.15 -7.72 28.65
C SER A 321 17.07 -7.29 30.12
N LEU A 322 16.58 -6.07 30.41
CA LEU A 322 16.41 -5.60 31.79
C LEU A 322 15.40 -6.45 32.57
N THR A 323 14.35 -6.93 31.90
CA THR A 323 13.35 -7.81 32.51
C THR A 323 13.97 -9.17 32.84
N ARG A 324 14.69 -9.77 31.87
CA ARG A 324 15.37 -11.06 32.07
C ARG A 324 16.48 -11.00 33.10
N GLU A 325 17.24 -9.90 33.15
CA GLU A 325 18.26 -9.69 34.18
C GLU A 325 17.64 -9.64 35.58
N HIS A 326 16.51 -8.95 35.74
CA HIS A 326 15.80 -8.89 37.02
C HIS A 326 15.26 -10.26 37.46
N GLU A 327 14.64 -11.01 36.55
CA GLU A 327 14.15 -12.37 36.78
C GLU A 327 15.29 -13.31 37.17
N ALA A 328 16.42 -13.25 36.44
CA ALA A 328 17.63 -14.02 36.73
C ALA A 328 18.19 -13.74 38.13
N HIS A 329 18.38 -12.47 38.49
CA HIS A 329 18.89 -12.13 39.82
C HIS A 329 17.90 -12.49 40.93
N HIS A 330 16.59 -12.38 40.67
CA HIS A 330 15.57 -12.83 41.62
C HIS A 330 15.71 -14.34 41.88
N PHE A 331 15.80 -15.16 40.83
CA PHE A 331 16.01 -16.60 40.92
C PHE A 331 17.28 -16.96 41.74
N ILE A 332 18.42 -16.34 41.43
CA ILE A 332 19.68 -16.60 42.15
C ILE A 332 19.58 -16.14 43.61
N SER A 333 19.00 -14.97 43.87
CA SER A 333 18.84 -14.44 45.22
C SER A 333 17.93 -15.32 46.08
N HIS A 334 16.89 -15.92 45.50
CA HIS A 334 15.99 -16.84 46.18
C HIS A 334 16.75 -18.04 46.74
N HIS A 335 17.57 -18.69 45.91
CA HIS A 335 18.38 -19.85 46.30
C HIS A 335 19.47 -19.49 47.32
N LYS A 336 20.09 -18.31 47.19
CA LYS A 336 21.00 -17.76 48.22
C LYS A 336 20.33 -17.60 49.59
N THR A 337 19.02 -17.30 49.65
CA THR A 337 18.29 -17.09 50.91
C THR A 337 17.71 -18.36 51.52
N ILE A 338 17.26 -19.33 50.70
CA ILE A 338 16.76 -20.63 51.19
C ILE A 338 17.80 -21.28 52.09
N GLU A 339 19.06 -21.25 51.67
CA GLU A 339 20.18 -21.81 52.43
C GLU A 339 20.38 -21.12 53.80
N GLN A 340 20.31 -19.77 53.85
CA GLN A 340 20.52 -19.01 55.10
C GLN A 340 19.45 -19.30 56.17
N SER A 341 18.28 -19.78 55.75
CA SER A 341 17.14 -20.01 56.66
C SER A 341 17.17 -21.38 57.38
N GLY A 342 18.08 -22.28 57.02
CA GLY A 342 18.22 -23.61 57.64
C GLY A 342 17.02 -24.54 57.37
N GLU A 343 17.26 -25.85 57.42
CA GLU A 343 16.36 -26.97 57.00
C GLU A 343 14.91 -26.98 57.52
N SER A 344 14.49 -26.06 58.38
CA SER A 344 13.19 -26.12 59.08
C SER A 344 11.97 -25.64 58.28
N ASN A 345 12.13 -24.98 57.13
CA ASN A 345 11.04 -24.43 56.32
C ASN A 345 11.20 -24.68 54.81
N ARG A 346 11.80 -25.81 54.37
CA ARG A 346 11.76 -26.19 52.95
C ARG A 346 10.31 -26.50 52.54
N PRO A 347 9.72 -25.82 51.55
CA PRO A 347 8.46 -26.23 50.95
C PRO A 347 8.58 -27.67 50.43
N GLN A 348 7.55 -28.49 50.65
CA GLN A 348 7.53 -29.92 50.30
C GLN A 348 7.42 -30.20 48.79
N SER A 349 7.42 -29.18 47.93
CA SER A 349 7.55 -29.36 46.49
C SER A 349 9.03 -29.59 46.16
N LYS A 350 9.39 -30.82 45.81
CA LYS A 350 10.65 -31.14 45.13
C LYS A 350 10.66 -30.39 43.78
N GLU A 351 11.07 -29.13 43.75
CA GLU A 351 11.63 -28.59 42.50
C GLU A 351 12.96 -29.32 42.31
N ILE A 352 13.01 -30.17 41.29
CA ILE A 352 14.23 -30.90 40.96
C ILE A 352 15.13 -29.92 40.21
N LEU A 353 16.20 -29.50 40.86
CA LEU A 353 17.08 -28.43 40.39
C LEU A 353 18.26 -28.93 39.53
N LYS A 354 18.29 -30.24 39.21
CA LYS A 354 19.39 -30.91 38.53
C LYS A 354 18.93 -31.79 37.38
N SER A 355 19.87 -32.11 36.50
CA SER A 355 19.68 -32.94 35.32
C SER A 355 19.45 -34.42 35.66
N SER A 356 18.90 -35.15 34.69
CA SER A 356 18.89 -36.61 34.68
C SER A 356 20.28 -37.17 34.38
N ASP A 357 20.50 -38.46 34.67
CA ASP A 357 21.75 -39.17 34.36
C ASP A 357 22.02 -39.24 32.83
N GLU A 358 20.97 -39.14 31.99
CA GLU A 358 21.06 -39.16 30.53
C GLU A 358 20.48 -37.88 29.88
N PRO A 359 21.16 -36.72 30.00
CA PRO A 359 20.67 -35.45 29.49
C PRO A 359 20.65 -35.38 27.95
N LEU A 360 19.77 -34.56 27.35
CA LEU A 360 19.77 -34.27 25.91
C LEU A 360 20.86 -33.27 25.52
N VAL A 361 21.12 -32.28 26.38
CA VAL A 361 22.09 -31.21 26.09
C VAL A 361 23.03 -31.05 27.28
N CYS A 362 24.34 -31.13 27.02
CA CYS A 362 25.36 -30.67 27.96
C CYS A 362 25.71 -29.21 27.65
N ALA A 363 25.30 -28.28 28.50
CA ALA A 363 25.59 -26.87 28.41
C ALA A 363 26.82 -26.52 29.26
N ALA A 364 27.90 -26.09 28.62
CA ALA A 364 29.11 -25.64 29.30
C ALA A 364 29.24 -24.11 29.26
N PHE A 365 29.44 -23.51 30.43
CA PHE A 365 29.86 -22.12 30.59
C PHE A 365 31.34 -22.04 30.91
N VAL A 366 32.03 -21.13 30.27
CA VAL A 366 33.40 -20.74 30.63
C VAL A 366 33.34 -19.35 31.25
N THR A 367 33.74 -19.25 32.51
CA THR A 367 33.73 -17.97 33.22
C THR A 367 35.10 -17.57 33.76
N VAL A 368 35.39 -16.28 33.68
CA VAL A 368 36.65 -15.68 34.15
C VAL A 368 36.36 -14.41 34.93
N LYS A 369 37.15 -14.14 35.98
CA LYS A 369 37.03 -12.91 36.76
C LYS A 369 37.16 -11.66 35.86
N ARG A 370 36.15 -10.80 35.88
CA ARG A 370 36.15 -9.45 35.31
C ARG A 370 36.26 -8.39 36.42
N ASP A 371 36.86 -7.23 36.14
CA ASP A 371 37.23 -6.25 37.18
C ASP A 371 36.09 -5.31 37.63
N LEU A 372 35.02 -5.17 36.84
CA LEU A 372 34.00 -4.12 37.06
C LEU A 372 32.56 -4.63 37.18
N ASP A 373 32.19 -5.70 36.47
CA ASP A 373 30.83 -6.26 36.45
C ASP A 373 30.86 -7.80 36.50
N ASP A 374 29.93 -8.39 37.26
CA ASP A 374 29.75 -9.85 37.38
C ASP A 374 28.47 -10.28 36.65
N TYR A 375 28.61 -10.59 35.35
CA TYR A 375 27.50 -11.01 34.49
C TYR A 375 27.10 -12.48 34.70
N PHE A 376 27.98 -13.27 35.33
CA PHE A 376 27.85 -14.72 35.42
C PHE A 376 26.55 -15.15 36.13
N GLU A 377 26.20 -14.49 37.24
CA GLU A 377 24.97 -14.81 37.97
C GLU A 377 23.72 -14.53 37.13
N GLY A 378 23.70 -13.44 36.36
CA GLY A 378 22.60 -13.09 35.45
C GLY A 378 22.49 -14.11 34.30
N SER A 379 23.62 -14.56 33.75
CA SER A 379 23.66 -15.56 32.68
C SER A 379 23.09 -16.91 33.14
N ILE A 380 23.56 -17.42 34.30
CA ILE A 380 23.06 -18.69 34.85
C ILE A 380 21.60 -18.56 35.31
N GLY A 381 21.25 -17.45 35.97
CA GLY A 381 19.88 -17.22 36.41
C GLY A 381 18.90 -17.16 35.25
N SER A 382 19.21 -16.42 34.18
CA SER A 382 18.33 -16.30 33.01
C SER A 382 18.23 -17.60 32.20
N MET A 383 19.25 -18.46 32.25
CA MET A 383 19.21 -19.77 31.61
C MET A 383 18.22 -20.73 32.29
N LEU A 384 18.19 -20.69 33.63
CA LEU A 384 17.42 -21.64 34.45
C LEU A 384 16.01 -21.13 34.79
N GLU A 385 15.85 -19.81 34.93
CA GLU A 385 14.57 -19.20 35.30
C GLU A 385 13.53 -19.42 34.20
N GLY A 386 12.41 -20.03 34.58
CA GLY A 386 11.28 -20.32 33.70
C GLY A 386 11.30 -21.71 33.05
N LEU A 387 12.36 -22.52 33.22
CA LEU A 387 12.40 -23.89 32.66
C LEU A 387 11.36 -24.81 33.30
N ASP A 388 10.68 -25.62 32.48
CA ASP A 388 9.86 -26.74 32.95
C ASP A 388 10.75 -27.81 33.62
N SER A 389 10.17 -28.60 34.54
CA SER A 389 10.94 -29.65 35.22
C SER A 389 11.55 -30.66 34.24
N ARG A 390 10.83 -31.00 33.17
CA ARG A 390 11.31 -31.93 32.14
C ARG A 390 12.46 -31.32 31.32
N GLU A 391 12.35 -30.02 31.02
CA GLU A 391 13.43 -29.26 30.39
C GLU A 391 14.69 -29.24 31.27
N ARG A 392 14.54 -28.98 32.57
CA ARG A 392 15.66 -28.97 33.52
C ARG A 392 16.35 -30.33 33.60
N HIS A 393 15.59 -31.43 33.60
CA HIS A 393 16.13 -32.79 33.58
C HIS A 393 16.89 -33.11 32.29
N ALA A 394 16.44 -32.60 31.15
CA ALA A 394 17.08 -32.78 29.85
C ALA A 394 18.36 -31.94 29.66
N LEU A 395 18.63 -30.99 30.55
CA LEU A 395 19.71 -30.00 30.43
C LEU A 395 20.78 -30.20 31.52
N TYR A 396 21.96 -30.68 31.14
CA TYR A 396 23.10 -30.80 32.05
C TYR A 396 23.93 -29.53 32.03
N LEU A 397 23.98 -28.80 33.14
CA LEU A 397 24.70 -27.53 33.26
C LEU A 397 26.07 -27.73 33.91
N LYS A 398 27.12 -27.44 33.16
CA LYS A 398 28.52 -27.46 33.61
C LYS A 398 29.12 -26.06 33.58
N VAL A 399 29.72 -25.62 34.68
CA VAL A 399 30.42 -24.33 34.77
C VAL A 399 31.90 -24.55 35.00
N ILE A 400 32.73 -23.92 34.17
CA ILE A 400 34.19 -24.01 34.22
C ILE A 400 34.75 -22.64 34.58
N PHE A 401 35.30 -22.55 35.79
CA PHE A 401 36.04 -21.38 36.25
C PHE A 401 37.44 -21.41 35.68
N ALA A 402 37.64 -20.65 34.60
CA ALA A 402 38.85 -20.62 33.79
C ALA A 402 39.89 -19.60 34.31
N ASN A 403 39.94 -19.38 35.62
CA ASN A 403 41.07 -18.71 36.26
C ASN A 403 42.02 -19.78 36.80
N THR A 404 43.32 -19.64 36.56
CA THR A 404 44.37 -20.51 37.14
C THR A 404 44.28 -20.55 38.67
N ASN A 405 43.83 -19.45 39.28
CA ASN A 405 43.35 -19.45 40.66
C ASN A 405 41.84 -19.14 40.69
N PRO A 406 40.96 -20.14 40.85
CA PRO A 406 39.52 -19.94 40.77
C PRO A 406 38.97 -19.09 41.94
N LYS A 407 39.68 -19.02 43.07
CA LYS A 407 39.29 -18.16 44.22
C LYS A 407 39.34 -16.66 43.90
N LYS A 408 39.92 -16.26 42.77
CA LYS A 408 39.86 -14.88 42.27
C LYS A 408 38.45 -14.50 41.80
N HIS A 409 37.64 -15.48 41.40
CA HIS A 409 36.30 -15.26 40.89
C HIS A 409 35.30 -15.07 42.05
N PRO A 410 34.49 -13.99 42.08
CA PRO A 410 33.54 -13.70 43.17
C PRO A 410 32.52 -14.82 43.41
N SER A 411 32.08 -15.47 42.34
CA SER A 411 31.12 -16.58 42.39
C SER A 411 31.71 -17.92 42.81
N TRP A 412 33.04 -18.08 42.87
CA TRP A 412 33.66 -19.37 43.18
C TRP A 412 33.37 -19.85 44.60
N GLY A 413 32.87 -21.08 44.73
CA GLY A 413 32.58 -21.70 46.02
C GLY A 413 31.35 -21.11 46.73
N GLN A 414 30.50 -20.38 46.02
CA GLN A 414 29.20 -19.97 46.55
C GLN A 414 28.24 -21.18 46.62
N PRO A 415 27.50 -21.39 47.73
CA PRO A 415 26.71 -22.61 47.92
C PRO A 415 25.58 -22.81 46.91
N TRP A 416 24.97 -21.73 46.41
CA TRP A 416 23.91 -21.81 45.40
C TRP A 416 24.38 -22.50 44.11
N LEU A 417 25.68 -22.47 43.80
CA LEU A 417 26.23 -23.18 42.65
C LEU A 417 25.97 -24.68 42.75
N ASP A 418 26.25 -25.28 43.91
CA ASP A 418 26.07 -26.71 44.12
C ASP A 418 24.61 -27.13 44.15
N GLU A 419 23.68 -26.18 44.34
CA GLU A 419 22.25 -26.41 44.34
C GLU A 419 21.68 -26.49 42.92
N VAL A 420 22.02 -25.52 42.05
CA VAL A 420 21.38 -25.37 40.73
C VAL A 420 22.25 -25.85 39.55
N ILE A 421 23.57 -26.02 39.74
CA ILE A 421 24.51 -26.47 38.71
C ILE A 421 24.84 -27.95 38.92
N ASP A 422 24.90 -28.71 37.82
CA ASP A 422 25.20 -30.14 37.84
C ASP A 422 26.69 -30.40 38.11
N SER A 423 27.57 -29.62 37.50
CA SER A 423 29.01 -29.73 37.69
C SER A 423 29.70 -28.37 37.68
N VAL A 424 30.38 -28.05 38.80
CA VAL A 424 31.28 -26.90 38.90
C VAL A 424 32.70 -27.40 38.85
N ALA A 425 33.53 -26.82 37.99
CA ALA A 425 34.90 -27.27 37.83
C ALA A 425 35.89 -26.14 37.53
N THR A 426 37.18 -26.49 37.64
CA THR A 426 38.33 -25.66 37.23
C THR A 426 39.30 -26.53 36.42
N TYR A 427 40.47 -26.01 36.05
CA TYR A 427 41.45 -26.76 35.29
C TYR A 427 41.87 -28.06 35.99
N ASP A 428 41.73 -29.17 35.27
CA ASP A 428 42.23 -30.50 35.66
C ASP A 428 43.14 -30.99 34.54
N VAL A 429 44.39 -30.51 34.57
CA VAL A 429 45.35 -30.65 33.48
C VAL A 429 46.74 -30.97 34.05
N PRO A 430 47.64 -31.60 33.28
CA PRO A 430 49.01 -31.86 33.73
C PRO A 430 49.74 -30.58 34.16
N GLU A 431 50.67 -30.71 35.12
CA GLU A 431 51.39 -29.56 35.69
C GLU A 431 52.11 -28.70 34.63
N SER A 432 52.62 -29.31 33.55
CA SER A 432 53.24 -28.59 32.44
C SER A 432 52.27 -27.67 31.71
N THR A 433 51.04 -28.16 31.46
CA THR A 433 49.97 -27.40 30.81
C THR A 433 49.44 -26.33 31.74
N PHE A 434 49.33 -26.64 33.04
CA PHE A 434 48.89 -25.67 34.04
C PHE A 434 49.84 -24.47 34.13
N LYS A 435 51.16 -24.71 34.12
CA LYS A 435 52.18 -23.62 34.08
C LYS A 435 52.08 -22.77 32.82
N GLU A 436 51.74 -23.37 31.69
CA GLU A 436 51.50 -22.63 30.46
C GLU A 436 50.25 -21.76 30.56
N LEU A 437 49.16 -22.25 31.15
CA LEU A 437 47.97 -21.44 31.42
C LEU A 437 48.26 -20.28 32.39
N GLU A 438 49.08 -20.50 33.42
CA GLU A 438 49.56 -19.43 34.31
C GLU A 438 50.35 -18.37 33.55
N ARG A 439 51.22 -18.80 32.61
CA ARG A 439 51.97 -17.89 31.75
C ARG A 439 51.05 -17.08 30.83
N LEU A 440 50.10 -17.74 30.16
CA LEU A 440 49.14 -17.09 29.26
C LEU A 440 48.22 -16.11 30.01
N GLU A 441 47.76 -16.46 31.21
CA GLU A 441 46.97 -15.55 32.06
C GLU A 441 47.80 -14.34 32.52
N ALA A 442 49.08 -14.55 32.87
CA ALA A 442 49.98 -13.47 33.31
C ALA A 442 50.41 -12.52 32.16
N GLU A 443 50.57 -13.06 30.95
CA GLU A 443 50.89 -12.29 29.74
C GLU A 443 49.66 -11.67 29.06
N GLU A 444 48.46 -11.95 29.57
CA GLU A 444 47.18 -11.53 28.99
C GLU A 444 46.98 -12.02 27.54
N ASP A 445 47.55 -13.17 27.16
CA ASP A 445 47.33 -13.80 25.86
C ASP A 445 45.99 -14.57 25.85
N PHE A 446 44.91 -13.80 25.79
CA PHE A 446 43.54 -14.32 25.74
C PHE A 446 43.19 -15.02 24.43
N ARG A 447 44.03 -14.94 23.38
CA ARG A 447 43.80 -15.63 22.11
C ARG A 447 44.18 -17.09 22.22
N ALA A 448 45.38 -17.38 22.74
CA ALA A 448 45.80 -18.76 22.98
C ALA A 448 45.00 -19.40 24.13
N LYS A 449 44.86 -18.68 25.25
CA LYS A 449 44.11 -19.19 26.42
C LYS A 449 42.64 -19.43 26.09
N GLY A 450 42.00 -18.54 25.32
CA GLY A 450 40.60 -18.69 24.92
C GLY A 450 40.33 -19.92 24.05
N VAL A 451 41.26 -20.28 23.16
CA VAL A 451 41.17 -21.53 22.39
C VAL A 451 41.24 -22.74 23.32
N PHE A 452 42.18 -22.74 24.27
CA PHE A 452 42.31 -23.81 25.25
C PHE A 452 41.04 -23.97 26.11
N ASP A 453 40.51 -22.85 26.63
CA ASP A 453 39.33 -22.84 27.49
C ASP A 453 38.11 -23.41 26.75
N TYR A 454 37.94 -23.06 25.48
CA TYR A 454 36.86 -23.57 24.63
C TYR A 454 36.99 -25.08 24.35
N VAL A 455 38.20 -25.55 24.04
CA VAL A 455 38.48 -26.99 23.83
C VAL A 455 38.25 -27.77 25.11
N ASN A 456 38.71 -27.26 26.26
CA ASN A 456 38.46 -27.87 27.56
C ASN A 456 36.96 -27.94 27.89
N ALA A 457 36.17 -26.92 27.53
CA ALA A 457 34.72 -26.94 27.71
C ALA A 457 34.03 -28.03 26.87
N LEU A 458 34.38 -28.12 25.59
CA LEU A 458 33.90 -29.18 24.70
C LEU A 458 34.25 -30.58 25.23
N ASN A 459 35.52 -30.80 25.57
CA ASN A 459 36.00 -32.09 26.08
C ASN A 459 35.32 -32.49 27.40
N ARG A 460 35.05 -31.53 28.29
CA ARG A 460 34.33 -31.79 29.54
C ARG A 460 32.87 -32.14 29.35
N CYS A 461 32.22 -31.63 28.30
CA CYS A 461 30.87 -32.09 27.96
C CYS A 461 30.88 -33.44 27.25
N MET A 462 31.96 -33.81 26.55
CA MET A 462 32.14 -35.14 25.98
C MET A 462 32.22 -36.25 27.05
N GLU A 463 32.47 -35.93 28.32
CA GLU A 463 32.39 -36.89 29.44
C GLU A 463 30.95 -37.36 29.72
N THR A 464 29.95 -36.57 29.32
CA THR A 464 28.52 -36.92 29.47
C THR A 464 28.02 -37.78 28.31
N SER A 465 26.85 -38.40 28.47
CA SER A 465 26.14 -39.12 27.40
C SER A 465 25.34 -38.21 26.46
N ALA A 466 25.36 -36.88 26.65
CA ALA A 466 24.52 -35.95 25.91
C ALA A 466 24.79 -35.98 24.40
N PRO A 467 23.75 -36.10 23.55
CA PRO A 467 23.89 -36.05 22.09
C PRO A 467 24.24 -34.65 21.57
N PHE A 468 23.90 -33.59 22.31
CA PHE A 468 24.24 -32.22 21.95
C PHE A 468 25.07 -31.55 23.03
N ILE A 469 26.00 -30.69 22.60
CA ILE A 469 26.90 -29.94 23.46
C ILE A 469 26.73 -28.45 23.16
N GLY A 470 26.19 -27.71 24.11
CA GLY A 470 26.08 -26.25 24.06
C GLY A 470 27.27 -25.58 24.72
N ILE A 471 27.93 -24.66 24.05
CA ILE A 471 28.97 -23.80 24.63
C ILE A 471 28.43 -22.38 24.72
N PHE A 472 28.51 -21.80 25.91
CA PHE A 472 27.98 -20.49 26.25
C PHE A 472 29.03 -19.60 26.92
N GLU A 473 29.03 -18.32 26.58
CA GLU A 473 29.82 -17.28 27.27
C GLU A 473 29.14 -16.83 28.58
N ASP A 474 29.88 -16.19 29.48
CA ASP A 474 29.40 -15.81 30.81
C ASP A 474 28.71 -14.43 30.88
N ASP A 475 28.57 -13.75 29.74
CA ASP A 475 27.98 -12.41 29.57
C ASP A 475 26.80 -12.41 28.58
N VAL A 476 25.92 -13.39 28.72
CA VAL A 476 24.73 -13.55 27.88
C VAL A 476 23.46 -13.67 28.71
N LEU A 477 22.34 -13.13 28.23
CA LEU A 477 21.02 -13.33 28.80
C LEU A 477 20.18 -14.23 27.89
N PHE A 478 19.49 -15.20 28.47
CA PHE A 478 18.60 -16.09 27.74
C PHE A 478 17.16 -15.56 27.73
N ALA A 479 16.48 -15.72 26.60
CA ALA A 479 15.05 -15.46 26.49
C ALA A 479 14.22 -16.51 27.24
N GLU A 480 13.06 -16.12 27.75
CA GLU A 480 12.01 -17.04 28.17
C GLU A 480 11.71 -18.10 27.10
N GLY A 481 11.67 -19.37 27.50
CA GLY A 481 11.43 -20.51 26.61
C GLY A 481 12.54 -20.79 25.60
N TRP A 482 13.77 -20.28 25.81
CA TRP A 482 14.90 -20.50 24.91
C TRP A 482 15.15 -21.99 24.66
N PHE A 483 15.06 -22.84 25.71
CA PHE A 483 15.44 -24.24 25.63
C PHE A 483 14.43 -25.05 24.82
N ALA A 484 13.13 -24.92 25.09
CA ALA A 484 12.07 -25.48 24.25
C ALA A 484 12.23 -25.12 22.76
N ARG A 485 12.58 -23.85 22.46
CA ARG A 485 12.83 -23.43 21.07
C ARG A 485 14.10 -24.05 20.50
N THR A 486 15.17 -24.17 21.28
CA THR A 486 16.39 -24.86 20.90
C THR A 486 16.11 -26.32 20.58
N LEU A 487 15.40 -27.04 21.46
CA LEU A 487 15.02 -28.45 21.23
C LEU A 487 14.17 -28.59 19.97
N ASN A 488 13.17 -27.73 19.77
CA ASN A 488 12.36 -27.72 18.55
C ASN A 488 13.21 -27.48 17.28
N GLY A 489 14.21 -26.60 17.36
CA GLY A 489 15.16 -26.37 16.29
C GLY A 489 16.06 -27.58 16.02
N LEU A 490 16.53 -28.25 17.07
CA LEU A 490 17.33 -29.48 16.95
C LEU A 490 16.52 -30.62 16.34
N MET A 491 15.25 -30.80 16.73
CA MET A 491 14.35 -31.80 16.11
C MET A 491 14.17 -31.56 14.61
N THR A 492 14.19 -30.29 14.16
CA THR A 492 14.10 -29.94 12.74
C THR A 492 15.39 -30.28 11.97
N LEU A 493 16.54 -30.36 12.67
CA LEU A 493 17.86 -30.59 12.09
C LEU A 493 18.35 -32.03 12.20
N ASP A 494 17.79 -32.79 13.14
CA ASP A 494 18.20 -34.15 13.46
C ASP A 494 16.97 -35.07 13.56
N ASP A 495 16.69 -35.78 12.48
CA ASP A 495 15.59 -36.73 12.35
C ASP A 495 15.66 -37.87 13.40
N THR A 496 16.82 -38.11 14.02
CA THR A 496 16.96 -39.14 15.07
C THR A 496 16.20 -38.75 16.34
N LEU A 497 15.99 -37.45 16.58
CA LEU A 497 15.15 -36.95 17.67
C LEU A 497 13.66 -37.13 17.38
N GLU A 498 13.24 -37.02 16.13
CA GLU A 498 11.85 -37.36 15.75
C GLU A 498 11.58 -38.87 15.85
N PHE A 499 12.59 -39.71 15.58
CA PHE A 499 12.45 -41.18 15.58
C PHE A 499 12.41 -41.80 16.98
N ARG A 500 12.92 -41.13 18.03
CA ARG A 500 12.61 -41.50 19.42
C ARG A 500 11.10 -41.45 19.71
N GLY A 501 10.33 -40.77 18.85
CA GLY A 501 8.88 -40.62 18.84
C GLY A 501 8.03 -41.78 18.31
N ARG A 502 8.62 -42.84 17.73
CA ARG A 502 7.86 -43.93 17.07
C ARG A 502 8.28 -45.31 17.55
N ASN A 503 7.31 -46.07 18.03
CA ASN A 503 7.45 -47.49 18.35
C ASN A 503 8.04 -48.28 17.16
N GLU A 504 9.00 -49.15 17.49
CA GLU A 504 9.94 -49.94 16.67
C GLU A 504 9.35 -50.91 15.60
N SER A 505 8.13 -50.75 15.10
CA SER A 505 7.46 -51.83 14.33
C SER A 505 7.13 -51.58 12.86
N ASP A 506 7.65 -50.55 12.18
CA ASP A 506 7.43 -50.43 10.73
C ASP A 506 8.73 -50.18 9.92
N ASP A 507 8.83 -50.96 8.86
CA ASP A 507 9.98 -51.29 8.03
C ASP A 507 10.84 -50.13 7.46
N ILE A 508 12.13 -50.42 7.45
CA ILE A 508 13.25 -49.91 6.63
C ILE A 508 12.81 -49.16 5.35
N ALA A 509 13.03 -47.84 5.33
CA ALA A 509 13.22 -47.08 4.08
C ALA A 509 14.04 -45.78 4.31
N SER A 510 15.33 -45.85 4.01
CA SER A 510 16.18 -44.76 3.49
C SER A 510 16.09 -43.37 4.15
N VAL A 511 16.91 -43.12 5.19
CA VAL A 511 17.27 -41.76 5.62
C VAL A 511 18.47 -41.30 4.77
N VAL A 512 18.20 -40.57 3.69
CA VAL A 512 19.22 -39.81 2.95
C VAL A 512 19.46 -38.51 3.74
N PRO A 513 20.73 -38.08 3.88
CA PRO A 513 21.18 -37.33 5.04
C PRO A 513 20.67 -35.89 5.02
N THR A 514 20.22 -35.40 6.17
CA THR A 514 20.37 -33.98 6.49
C THR A 514 21.81 -33.58 6.13
N PRO A 515 22.03 -32.48 5.39
CA PRO A 515 23.38 -32.08 5.05
C PRO A 515 24.19 -31.95 6.34
N PRO A 516 25.44 -32.46 6.39
CA PRO A 516 26.20 -32.48 7.62
C PRO A 516 26.38 -31.03 8.10
N TRP A 517 26.05 -30.78 9.37
CA TRP A 517 26.01 -29.45 9.95
C TRP A 517 26.87 -29.37 11.19
N LEU A 518 27.51 -28.23 11.42
CA LEU A 518 28.48 -28.08 12.49
C LEU A 518 27.83 -27.65 13.80
N TYR A 519 26.98 -26.63 13.76
CA TYR A 519 26.31 -26.11 14.95
C TYR A 519 24.95 -25.49 14.62
N LEU A 520 24.12 -25.39 15.66
CA LEU A 520 22.95 -24.52 15.74
C LEU A 520 23.30 -23.34 16.64
N ARG A 521 23.20 -22.14 16.09
CA ARG A 521 23.53 -20.90 16.75
C ARG A 521 22.31 -20.29 17.40
N LEU A 522 22.43 -19.93 18.68
CA LEU A 522 21.34 -19.33 19.44
C LEU A 522 21.47 -17.82 19.58
N PHE A 523 22.66 -17.28 19.31
CA PHE A 523 22.95 -15.84 19.30
C PHE A 523 23.53 -15.42 17.95
N TYR A 524 22.99 -14.37 17.34
CA TYR A 524 23.64 -13.68 16.21
C TYR A 524 23.22 -12.21 16.22
N THR A 525 24.07 -11.34 15.66
CA THR A 525 23.71 -9.95 15.42
C THR A 525 23.13 -9.77 14.02
N GLU A 526 22.08 -8.98 13.93
CA GLU A 526 21.42 -8.66 12.66
C GLU A 526 22.22 -7.65 11.82
N THR A 527 23.29 -7.07 12.38
CA THR A 527 24.23 -6.15 11.71
C THR A 527 24.90 -6.76 10.47
N PHE A 528 24.96 -8.08 10.38
CA PHE A 528 25.55 -8.79 9.24
C PHE A 528 24.50 -9.32 8.24
N LEU A 529 23.22 -9.00 8.43
CA LEU A 529 22.09 -9.51 7.64
C LEU A 529 21.55 -8.50 6.61
N GLN A 530 22.40 -7.58 6.14
CA GLN A 530 22.05 -6.60 5.12
C GLN A 530 21.63 -7.23 3.78
N TRP A 531 20.97 -6.41 2.95
CA TRP A 531 20.81 -6.71 1.53
C TRP A 531 22.18 -7.00 0.90
N SER A 532 22.31 -8.18 0.28
CA SER A 532 23.56 -8.58 -0.41
C SER A 532 23.30 -8.92 -1.88
N GLU A 533 24.37 -9.06 -2.66
CA GLU A 533 24.29 -9.52 -4.06
C GLU A 533 23.81 -10.98 -4.19
N ASP A 534 23.79 -11.73 -3.09
CA ASP A 534 23.20 -13.07 -3.05
C ASP A 534 21.66 -12.98 -3.13
N ASP A 535 21.09 -11.88 -2.62
CA ASP A 535 19.65 -11.65 -2.64
C ASP A 535 19.16 -11.31 -4.04
N PHE A 536 18.28 -12.16 -4.58
CA PHE A 536 17.70 -11.98 -5.90
C PHE A 536 17.09 -10.59 -6.10
N ALA A 537 16.33 -10.10 -5.10
CA ALA A 537 15.65 -8.82 -5.18
C ALA A 537 16.62 -7.63 -5.22
N TYR A 538 17.70 -7.69 -4.44
CA TYR A 538 18.68 -6.61 -4.38
C TYR A 538 19.60 -6.62 -5.60
N ARG A 539 20.14 -7.79 -5.97
CA ARG A 539 20.94 -7.97 -7.19
C ARG A 539 20.22 -7.48 -8.45
N ASN A 540 18.91 -7.70 -8.52
CA ASN A 540 18.09 -7.29 -9.67
C ASN A 540 17.29 -6.00 -9.40
N MET A 541 17.68 -5.19 -8.42
CA MET A 541 16.92 -4.00 -8.01
C MET A 541 16.59 -3.10 -9.19
N ASN A 542 17.58 -2.74 -10.02
CA ASN A 542 17.36 -1.91 -11.21
C ASN A 542 16.32 -2.49 -12.18
N MET A 543 16.35 -3.81 -12.39
CA MET A 543 15.35 -4.50 -13.22
C MET A 543 13.96 -4.48 -12.58
N ILE A 544 13.87 -4.65 -11.25
CA ILE A 544 12.60 -4.57 -10.52
C ILE A 544 11.98 -3.18 -10.66
N PHE A 545 12.76 -2.11 -10.52
CA PHE A 545 12.26 -0.75 -10.76
C PHE A 545 11.66 -0.61 -12.16
N VAL A 546 12.39 -1.02 -13.21
CA VAL A 546 11.90 -0.95 -14.60
C VAL A 546 10.65 -1.81 -14.79
N LEU A 547 10.63 -3.03 -14.25
CA LEU A 547 9.51 -3.96 -14.36
C LEU A 547 8.24 -3.42 -13.70
N VAL A 548 8.32 -2.94 -12.45
CA VAL A 548 7.15 -2.44 -11.72
C VAL A 548 6.62 -1.15 -12.35
N MET A 549 7.50 -0.25 -12.81
CA MET A 549 7.09 0.93 -13.59
C MET A 549 6.38 0.53 -14.89
N GLY A 550 6.92 -0.46 -15.61
CA GLY A 550 6.36 -0.96 -16.88
C GLY A 550 4.99 -1.64 -16.70
N ILE A 551 4.84 -2.44 -15.63
CA ILE A 551 3.56 -3.04 -15.24
C ILE A 551 2.55 -1.93 -14.90
N GLY A 552 2.93 -0.94 -14.09
CA GLY A 552 2.06 0.19 -13.75
C GLY A 552 1.61 1.00 -14.98
N LEU A 553 2.52 1.21 -15.94
CA LEU A 553 2.20 1.86 -17.21
C LEU A 553 1.20 1.03 -18.03
N THR A 554 1.46 -0.27 -18.15
CA THR A 554 0.62 -1.20 -18.91
C THR A 554 -0.79 -1.26 -18.33
N ILE A 555 -0.91 -1.44 -17.01
CA ILE A 555 -2.20 -1.46 -16.30
C ILE A 555 -2.94 -0.13 -16.47
N SER A 556 -2.26 1.00 -16.32
CA SER A 556 -2.88 2.33 -16.47
C SER A 556 -3.38 2.57 -17.90
N MET A 557 -2.59 2.16 -18.90
CA MET A 557 -2.95 2.29 -20.31
C MET A 557 -4.08 1.35 -20.71
N LEU A 558 -4.08 0.11 -20.22
CA LEU A 558 -5.17 -0.85 -20.44
C LEU A 558 -6.47 -0.38 -19.77
N THR A 559 -6.40 0.11 -18.53
CA THR A 559 -7.56 0.68 -17.82
C THR A 559 -8.15 1.86 -18.59
N ARG A 560 -7.29 2.76 -19.10
CA ARG A 560 -7.70 3.89 -19.94
C ARG A 560 -8.35 3.45 -21.26
N LYS A 561 -7.93 2.31 -21.82
CA LYS A 561 -8.50 1.74 -23.06
C LYS A 561 -9.86 1.09 -22.80
N ILE A 562 -9.96 0.27 -21.75
CA ILE A 562 -11.14 -0.54 -21.42
C ILE A 562 -12.27 0.31 -20.84
N PHE A 563 -11.95 1.31 -20.00
CA PHE A 563 -12.95 2.11 -19.29
C PHE A 563 -12.93 3.59 -19.75
N PRO A 564 -13.82 4.02 -20.66
CA PRO A 564 -13.84 5.39 -21.19
C PRO A 564 -13.98 6.48 -20.12
N GLN A 565 -14.72 6.19 -19.03
CA GLN A 565 -14.90 7.11 -17.91
C GLN A 565 -13.58 7.50 -17.22
N SER A 566 -12.60 6.59 -17.22
CA SER A 566 -11.28 6.80 -16.60
C SER A 566 -10.40 7.77 -17.39
N ARG A 567 -10.73 8.10 -18.65
CA ARG A 567 -9.91 8.97 -19.51
C ARG A 567 -9.78 10.40 -18.97
N SER A 568 -10.76 10.82 -18.18
CA SER A 568 -10.82 12.15 -17.57
C SER A 568 -9.94 12.27 -16.30
N THR A 569 -9.60 11.16 -15.65
CA THR A 569 -8.75 11.09 -14.45
C THR A 569 -7.35 10.58 -14.79
N LEU A 570 -7.23 9.47 -15.52
CA LEU A 570 -5.97 8.89 -16.01
C LEU A 570 -5.50 9.59 -17.29
N THR A 571 -5.20 10.89 -17.20
CA THR A 571 -4.54 11.61 -18.30
C THR A 571 -3.10 11.13 -18.47
N TYR A 572 -2.49 11.33 -19.65
CA TYR A 572 -1.09 10.94 -19.87
C TYR A 572 -0.13 11.53 -18.82
N SER A 573 -0.31 12.80 -18.45
CA SER A 573 0.47 13.44 -17.38
C SER A 573 0.26 12.77 -16.01
N THR A 574 -0.95 12.31 -15.71
CA THR A 574 -1.25 11.58 -14.46
C THR A 574 -0.57 10.21 -14.46
N ILE A 575 -0.60 9.50 -15.60
CA ILE A 575 0.10 8.22 -15.77
C ILE A 575 1.61 8.42 -15.61
N THR A 576 2.18 9.48 -16.19
CA THR A 576 3.59 9.83 -15.99
C THR A 576 3.95 10.04 -14.52
N VAL A 577 3.13 10.78 -13.75
CA VAL A 577 3.33 10.98 -12.31
C VAL A 577 3.26 9.65 -11.54
N LEU A 578 2.29 8.79 -11.85
CA LEU A 578 2.17 7.50 -11.18
C LEU A 578 3.38 6.60 -11.48
N CYS A 579 3.73 6.45 -12.75
CA CYS A 579 4.76 5.52 -13.20
C CYS A 579 6.20 5.99 -12.94
N LEU A 580 6.48 7.29 -13.04
CA LEU A 580 7.86 7.80 -12.92
C LEU A 580 8.17 8.45 -11.57
N VAL A 581 7.15 8.73 -10.74
CA VAL A 581 7.36 9.34 -9.42
C VAL A 581 6.81 8.45 -8.31
N THR A 582 5.51 8.12 -8.37
CA THR A 582 4.84 7.42 -7.26
C THR A 582 5.37 6.00 -7.11
N ILE A 583 5.29 5.18 -8.17
CA ILE A 583 5.71 3.79 -8.14
C ILE A 583 7.20 3.65 -7.74
N PRO A 584 8.16 4.36 -8.36
CA PRO A 584 9.57 4.26 -7.96
C PRO A 584 9.82 4.69 -6.52
N ALA A 585 9.12 5.72 -6.01
CA ALA A 585 9.26 6.14 -4.63
C ALA A 585 8.85 5.04 -3.64
N PHE A 586 7.71 4.37 -3.87
CA PHE A 586 7.27 3.25 -3.03
C PHE A 586 8.14 2.00 -3.20
N THR A 587 8.64 1.71 -4.41
CA THR A 587 9.63 0.64 -4.62
C THR A 587 10.92 0.93 -3.87
N GLY A 588 11.40 2.18 -3.89
CA GLY A 588 12.56 2.60 -3.09
C GLY A 588 12.30 2.44 -1.59
N LEU A 589 11.10 2.81 -1.13
CA LEU A 589 10.70 2.65 0.26
C LEU A 589 10.75 1.18 0.72
N TYR A 590 10.39 0.22 -0.14
CA TYR A 590 10.51 -1.20 0.16
C TYR A 590 11.96 -1.61 0.49
N PHE A 591 12.94 -1.17 -0.30
CA PHE A 591 14.35 -1.46 -0.03
C PHE A 591 14.86 -0.71 1.19
N MET A 592 14.37 0.52 1.43
CA MET A 592 14.71 1.33 2.60
C MET A 592 14.20 0.74 3.93
N ILE A 593 13.18 -0.10 3.93
CA ILE A 593 12.68 -0.73 5.17
C ILE A 593 13.73 -1.67 5.79
N GLY A 594 14.59 -2.28 4.97
CA GLY A 594 15.57 -3.29 5.40
C GLY A 594 15.09 -4.71 5.11
N LYS A 595 16.03 -5.60 4.73
CA LYS A 595 15.75 -6.98 4.31
C LYS A 595 14.98 -7.75 5.38
N TYR A 596 15.47 -7.73 6.61
CA TYR A 596 14.95 -8.52 7.72
C TYR A 596 13.58 -8.01 8.19
N SER A 597 13.34 -6.70 8.15
CA SER A 597 12.02 -6.12 8.42
C SER A 597 10.95 -6.49 7.38
N VAL A 598 11.34 -6.70 6.12
CA VAL A 598 10.41 -7.14 5.06
C VAL A 598 10.24 -8.67 5.08
N HIS A 599 11.34 -9.40 5.23
CA HIS A 599 11.40 -10.86 5.24
C HIS A 599 11.99 -11.35 6.56
N PRO A 600 11.19 -11.39 7.65
CA PRO A 600 11.67 -11.81 8.95
C PRO A 600 12.06 -13.29 8.92
N LEU A 601 13.21 -13.61 9.51
CA LEU A 601 13.65 -14.99 9.72
C LEU A 601 12.76 -15.66 10.77
N ARG A 602 12.49 -16.96 10.59
CA ARG A 602 11.67 -17.77 11.49
C ARG A 602 12.29 -19.14 11.65
N ASP A 603 12.23 -19.66 12.87
CA ASP A 603 12.67 -21.02 13.22
C ASP A 603 14.15 -21.24 12.83
N VAL A 604 14.49 -22.38 12.26
CA VAL A 604 15.85 -22.72 11.87
C VAL A 604 16.19 -22.15 10.50
N VAL A 605 17.23 -21.33 10.44
CA VAL A 605 17.69 -20.67 9.22
C VAL A 605 19.15 -20.99 8.92
N SER A 606 19.48 -21.17 7.65
CA SER A 606 20.86 -21.38 7.23
C SER A 606 21.65 -20.08 7.27
N MET A 607 22.84 -20.12 7.88
CA MET A 607 23.71 -18.95 8.10
C MET A 607 25.17 -19.29 7.77
N ASP A 608 25.40 -19.79 6.55
CA ASP A 608 26.73 -20.22 6.09
C ASP A 608 27.65 -19.06 5.70
N SER A 609 27.07 -17.90 5.41
CA SER A 609 27.75 -16.63 5.16
C SER A 609 27.30 -15.61 6.20
N ASN A 610 28.22 -14.74 6.62
CA ASN A 610 27.96 -13.60 7.50
C ASN A 610 27.58 -13.95 8.95
N GLY A 611 27.82 -15.19 9.38
CA GLY A 611 27.63 -15.56 10.77
C GLY A 611 28.78 -15.05 11.66
N CYS A 612 28.62 -13.93 12.35
CA CYS A 612 29.53 -13.57 13.45
C CYS A 612 29.14 -14.24 14.77
N CYS A 613 30.19 -14.49 15.56
CA CYS A 613 30.23 -14.54 17.01
C CYS A 613 29.83 -15.90 17.66
N SER A 614 30.56 -16.31 18.71
CA SER A 614 30.55 -17.66 19.31
C SER A 614 29.86 -17.74 20.68
N GLN A 615 29.08 -16.74 21.06
CA GLN A 615 28.50 -16.59 22.40
C GLN A 615 27.63 -17.77 22.82
N ALA A 616 26.92 -18.39 21.86
CA ALA A 616 26.03 -19.52 22.13
C ALA A 616 25.91 -20.42 20.90
N LEU A 617 26.61 -21.55 20.94
CA LEU A 617 26.64 -22.55 19.87
C LEU A 617 26.31 -23.93 20.42
N VAL A 618 25.39 -24.64 19.77
CA VAL A 618 25.03 -26.03 20.09
C VAL A 618 25.56 -26.95 19.00
N PHE A 619 26.45 -27.85 19.37
CA PHE A 619 27.12 -28.80 18.47
C PHE A 619 26.50 -30.19 18.63
N PRO A 620 26.33 -30.95 17.53
CA PRO A 620 26.07 -32.37 17.62
C PRO A 620 27.36 -33.08 18.03
N ARG A 621 27.26 -33.99 18.99
CA ARG A 621 28.39 -34.70 19.63
C ARG A 621 29.37 -35.30 18.61
N GLN A 622 28.87 -35.80 17.47
CA GLN A 622 29.65 -36.47 16.45
C GLN A 622 30.76 -35.60 15.81
N HIS A 623 30.59 -34.28 15.76
CA HIS A 623 31.55 -33.37 15.11
C HIS A 623 32.55 -32.74 16.08
N VAL A 624 32.29 -32.81 17.38
CA VAL A 624 33.13 -32.20 18.42
C VAL A 624 34.57 -32.70 18.40
N PRO A 625 34.88 -34.01 18.28
CA PRO A 625 36.28 -34.49 18.25
C PRO A 625 37.11 -33.93 17.08
N SER A 626 36.51 -33.80 15.90
CA SER A 626 37.21 -33.23 14.74
C SER A 626 37.42 -31.72 14.89
N LEU A 627 36.46 -31.03 15.50
CA LEU A 627 36.58 -29.61 15.81
C LEU A 627 37.65 -29.33 16.86
N THR A 628 37.67 -30.07 17.98
CA THR A 628 38.67 -29.88 19.04
C THR A 628 40.08 -30.14 18.53
N GLN A 629 40.28 -31.21 17.74
CA GLN A 629 41.56 -31.50 17.10
C GLN A 629 42.03 -30.34 16.19
N TYR A 630 41.12 -29.71 15.44
CA TYR A 630 41.45 -28.56 14.59
C TYR A 630 41.84 -27.33 15.43
N LEU A 631 41.05 -27.01 16.46
CA LEU A 631 41.31 -25.87 17.35
C LEU A 631 42.65 -26.03 18.09
N GLU A 632 42.97 -27.24 18.54
CA GLU A 632 44.25 -27.57 19.18
C GLU A 632 45.44 -27.38 18.24
N GLN A 633 45.30 -27.68 16.94
CA GLN A 633 46.36 -27.52 15.94
C GLN A 633 46.66 -26.05 15.60
N GLU A 634 45.63 -25.21 15.53
CA GLU A 634 45.78 -23.78 15.26
C GLU A 634 46.38 -23.04 16.46
N HIS A 635 46.23 -23.57 17.69
CA HIS A 635 46.78 -23.11 18.97
C HIS A 635 46.34 -21.72 19.46
N SER A 636 46.23 -20.72 18.59
CA SER A 636 45.91 -19.34 18.97
C SER A 636 45.20 -18.62 17.82
N GLY A 637 44.11 -17.93 18.14
CA GLY A 637 43.31 -17.20 17.16
C GLY A 637 42.00 -16.68 17.73
N GLN A 638 41.12 -16.22 16.86
CA GLN A 638 39.75 -15.89 17.23
C GLN A 638 38.89 -17.15 17.06
N THR A 639 38.39 -17.69 18.17
CA THR A 639 37.71 -19.00 18.21
C THR A 639 36.53 -19.09 17.23
N ASP A 640 35.73 -18.03 17.11
CA ASP A 640 34.63 -17.91 16.15
C ASP A 640 35.10 -18.03 14.69
N LEU A 641 36.15 -17.29 14.30
CA LEU A 641 36.72 -17.38 12.96
C LEU A 641 37.31 -18.76 12.67
N MET A 642 37.95 -19.37 13.68
CA MET A 642 38.51 -20.72 13.56
C MET A 642 37.41 -21.77 13.34
N ILE A 643 36.30 -21.68 14.09
CA ILE A 643 35.13 -22.56 13.91
C ILE A 643 34.52 -22.37 12.51
N GLU A 644 34.39 -21.12 12.03
CA GLU A 644 33.91 -20.84 10.67
C GLU A 644 34.81 -21.41 9.58
N ASP A 645 36.12 -21.27 9.74
CA ASP A 645 37.09 -21.80 8.78
C ASP A 645 37.12 -23.34 8.79
N PHE A 646 36.95 -23.97 9.95
CA PHE A 646 36.74 -25.41 10.05
C PHE A 646 35.46 -25.82 9.30
N ALA A 647 34.33 -25.13 9.53
CA ALA A 647 33.07 -25.42 8.87
C ALA A 647 33.20 -25.35 7.34
N LYS A 648 33.90 -24.34 6.81
CA LYS A 648 34.17 -24.21 5.37
C LYS A 648 35.05 -25.34 4.84
N LYS A 649 36.15 -25.67 5.54
CA LYS A 649 37.08 -26.75 5.15
C LYS A 649 36.41 -28.12 5.17
N ALA A 650 35.51 -28.35 6.12
CA ALA A 650 34.77 -29.61 6.29
C ALA A 650 33.44 -29.64 5.51
N GLU A 651 33.12 -28.59 4.74
CA GLU A 651 31.86 -28.45 3.98
C GLU A 651 30.60 -28.62 4.86
N LEU A 652 30.67 -28.20 6.12
CA LEU A 652 29.58 -28.31 7.09
C LEU A 652 28.67 -27.07 7.05
N ARG A 653 27.36 -27.33 7.09
CA ARG A 653 26.33 -26.28 7.18
C ARG A 653 26.32 -25.65 8.58
N ARG A 654 25.95 -24.37 8.63
CA ARG A 654 25.78 -23.63 9.89
C ARG A 654 24.35 -23.11 9.94
N PHE A 655 23.67 -23.40 11.03
CA PHE A 655 22.28 -22.98 11.25
C PHE A 655 22.20 -22.00 12.40
N ALA A 656 21.17 -21.17 12.40
CA ALA A 656 20.82 -20.28 13.50
C ALA A 656 19.32 -20.39 13.80
N LEU A 657 18.95 -20.14 15.06
CA LEU A 657 17.57 -20.09 15.49
C LEU A 657 17.08 -18.64 15.50
N ALA A 658 16.02 -18.35 14.75
CA ALA A 658 15.45 -17.03 14.58
C ALA A 658 14.06 -16.90 15.23
N PRO A 659 13.78 -15.82 16.00
CA PRO A 659 14.70 -14.74 16.37
C PRO A 659 15.84 -15.21 17.31
N PRO A 660 16.90 -14.41 17.54
CA PRO A 660 17.96 -14.76 18.49
C PRO A 660 17.40 -15.09 19.88
N GLN A 661 17.90 -16.14 20.50
CA GLN A 661 17.45 -16.62 21.81
C GLN A 661 18.26 -16.05 22.97
N LEU A 662 19.36 -15.36 22.66
CA LEU A 662 20.20 -14.73 23.66
C LEU A 662 20.52 -13.28 23.28
N GLN A 663 20.89 -12.49 24.29
CA GLN A 663 21.51 -11.18 24.15
C GLN A 663 22.88 -11.19 24.79
N HIS A 664 23.86 -10.53 24.18
CA HIS A 664 25.15 -10.30 24.80
C HIS A 664 25.11 -9.00 25.61
N ILE A 665 25.40 -9.08 26.91
CA ILE A 665 25.34 -7.96 27.86
C ILE A 665 26.70 -7.41 28.28
N GLY A 666 27.79 -8.05 27.84
CA GLY A 666 29.16 -7.64 28.19
C GLY A 666 29.49 -6.26 27.62
N LEU A 667 29.48 -5.22 28.46
CA LEU A 667 29.77 -3.83 28.05
C LEU A 667 31.26 -3.57 27.74
N ARG A 668 32.15 -4.50 28.10
CA ARG A 668 33.58 -4.51 27.76
C ARG A 668 34.05 -5.95 27.54
N SER A 669 34.61 -6.22 26.37
CA SER A 669 35.23 -7.51 26.08
C SER A 669 36.41 -7.78 27.03
N SER A 670 36.50 -9.01 27.55
CA SER A 670 37.67 -9.52 28.29
C SER A 670 38.98 -9.42 27.49
N ARG A 671 38.89 -9.23 26.16
CA ARG A 671 40.02 -9.09 25.22
C ARG A 671 40.48 -7.65 24.96
N LYS A 672 40.12 -6.67 25.83
CA LYS A 672 40.51 -5.25 25.73
C LYS A 672 40.18 -4.59 24.37
N MET A 673 39.04 -4.93 23.79
CA MET A 673 38.52 -4.27 22.58
C MET A 673 37.87 -2.91 22.92
N ALA A 674 37.83 -2.00 21.93
CA ALA A 674 37.26 -0.67 22.12
C ALA A 674 35.74 -0.74 22.36
N GLU A 675 35.17 0.26 23.04
CA GLU A 675 33.73 0.38 23.35
C GLU A 675 32.84 0.32 22.08
N ILE A 676 33.40 0.64 20.92
CA ILE A 676 32.76 0.53 19.59
C ILE A 676 32.51 -0.95 19.18
N ASP A 677 33.36 -1.89 19.60
CA ASP A 677 33.22 -3.31 19.24
C ASP A 677 32.09 -4.00 20.02
N VAL A 678 31.72 -3.48 21.19
CA VAL A 678 30.64 -4.01 22.03
C VAL A 678 29.26 -3.78 21.40
N GLN A 679 29.08 -2.66 20.71
CA GLN A 679 27.87 -2.36 19.95
C GLN A 679 27.72 -3.24 18.69
N SER A 680 28.80 -3.92 18.26
CA SER A 680 28.78 -4.83 17.11
C SER A 680 28.19 -6.20 17.45
N THR A 681 28.08 -6.56 18.73
CA THR A 681 27.51 -7.83 19.21
C THR A 681 26.15 -7.63 19.88
N TRP A 682 25.30 -6.76 19.32
CA TRP A 682 23.94 -6.50 19.80
C TRP A 682 22.91 -7.29 18.98
N ALA A 683 21.99 -7.99 19.65
CA ALA A 683 20.82 -8.62 19.03
C ALA A 683 19.61 -7.67 19.09
N PHE A 684 19.32 -6.99 17.98
CA PHE A 684 18.33 -5.93 17.91
C PHE A 684 16.90 -6.44 18.15
N TRP A 685 16.57 -7.63 17.67
CA TRP A 685 15.22 -8.20 17.83
C TRP A 685 15.02 -8.88 19.18
N PHE A 686 16.09 -9.20 19.91
CA PHE A 686 15.97 -9.68 21.29
C PHE A 686 15.27 -8.64 22.18
N GLU A 687 15.62 -7.37 22.04
CA GLU A 687 14.99 -6.28 22.80
C GLU A 687 13.53 -6.00 22.40
N ALA A 688 13.06 -6.53 21.27
CA ALA A 688 11.68 -6.39 20.82
C ALA A 688 10.75 -7.48 21.40
N ASN A 689 11.30 -8.43 22.16
CA ASN A 689 10.53 -9.49 22.80
C ASN A 689 9.60 -8.95 23.89
N ASP A 690 8.52 -9.71 24.11
CA ASP A 690 7.52 -9.44 25.14
C ASP A 690 7.44 -10.68 26.05
N ALA A 691 7.80 -10.52 27.32
CA ALA A 691 7.94 -11.61 28.26
C ALA A 691 6.66 -12.45 28.40
N GLN A 692 5.48 -11.81 28.41
CA GLN A 692 4.21 -12.54 28.54
C GLN A 692 3.88 -13.34 27.30
N LYS A 693 4.18 -12.80 26.11
CA LYS A 693 3.98 -13.54 24.85
C LYS A 693 4.94 -14.72 24.73
N LEU A 694 6.20 -14.54 25.11
CA LEU A 694 7.18 -15.62 25.08
C LEU A 694 6.81 -16.74 26.05
N LYS A 695 6.35 -16.40 27.25
CA LYS A 695 5.86 -17.39 28.23
C LYS A 695 4.67 -18.21 27.71
N ALA A 696 3.66 -17.54 27.15
CA ALA A 696 2.52 -18.22 26.54
C ALA A 696 2.93 -19.08 25.33
N GLU A 697 3.94 -18.65 24.57
CA GLU A 697 4.49 -19.45 23.47
C GLU A 697 5.28 -20.66 23.97
N HIS A 698 6.05 -20.51 25.05
CA HIS A 698 6.78 -21.58 25.70
C HIS A 698 5.84 -22.67 26.21
N GLU A 699 4.78 -22.30 26.95
CA GLU A 699 3.73 -23.22 27.39
C GLU A 699 3.11 -23.97 26.20
N ARG A 700 2.80 -23.25 25.11
CA ARG A 700 2.26 -23.86 23.88
C ARG A 700 3.23 -24.86 23.25
N ILE A 701 4.54 -24.58 23.21
CA ILE A 701 5.56 -25.50 22.66
C ILE A 701 5.65 -26.77 23.51
N LEU A 702 5.59 -26.64 24.84
CA LEU A 702 5.62 -27.77 25.78
C LEU A 702 4.39 -28.68 25.67
N GLU A 703 3.28 -28.19 25.14
CA GLU A 703 2.06 -28.96 24.86
C GLU A 703 2.05 -29.60 23.45
N GLU A 704 3.00 -29.28 22.57
CA GLU A 704 3.09 -29.90 21.24
C GLU A 704 3.46 -31.39 21.38
N GLU A 705 2.71 -32.28 20.72
CA GLU A 705 2.85 -33.75 20.83
C GLU A 705 4.30 -34.24 20.68
N LYS A 706 5.04 -33.67 19.73
CA LYS A 706 6.45 -33.99 19.50
C LYS A 706 7.37 -33.60 20.67
N MET A 707 7.09 -32.48 21.34
CA MET A 707 7.88 -31.98 22.47
C MET A 707 7.55 -32.77 23.73
N VAL A 708 6.27 -33.08 23.94
CA VAL A 708 5.83 -33.97 25.01
C VAL A 708 6.56 -35.31 24.89
N HIS A 709 6.51 -35.96 23.72
CA HIS A 709 7.19 -37.23 23.51
C HIS A 709 8.72 -37.14 23.71
N LEU A 710 9.37 -36.05 23.26
CA LEU A 710 10.81 -35.88 23.47
C LEU A 710 11.17 -35.75 24.96
N LEU A 711 10.31 -35.13 25.74
CA LEU A 711 10.52 -34.81 27.15
C LEU A 711 9.89 -35.83 28.13
N GLU A 712 9.10 -36.79 27.65
CA GLU A 712 8.47 -37.85 28.46
C GLU A 712 9.50 -38.70 29.22
N ASP A 713 10.67 -38.96 28.63
CA ASP A 713 11.78 -39.68 29.27
C ASP A 713 12.40 -38.93 30.46
N PHE A 714 11.97 -37.67 30.67
CA PHE A 714 12.49 -36.74 31.67
C PHE A 714 11.43 -36.30 32.69
N GLU A 715 10.28 -36.98 32.78
CA GLU A 715 9.23 -36.72 33.79
C GLU A 715 9.54 -37.25 35.19
#